data_AF-A0A9W7EF11-F1
#
_entry.id   AF-A0A9W7EF11-F1
#
_cell.length_a   1.000
_cell.length_b   1.000
_cell.length_c   1.000
_cell.angle_alpha   90.00
_cell.angle_beta   90.00
_cell.angle_gamma   90.00
#
_symmetry.space_group_name_H-M   'P 1'
#
loop_
_entity.id
_entity.type
_entity.pdbx_description
1 polymer ?
#
loop_
_entity_poly.entity_id
_entity_poly.type
_entity_poly.pdbx_seq_one_letter_code
_entity_poly.pdbx_strand_id
1 'polypeptide(L)'
;MLRRLGSTTARNLLQPTRSTIAKSARSSAALPQLLSFNASPETTWTTPSKLVQCRGLSSRCLSTAVTSKPIQDSYGGNGVLGIVRETYNKWERRVPLTPEQVRELVQGGYQVLIQPANHRIFTDAEYTAAGATVTENLGDACLILGVKQVANENLLKDKSYMFFSHVIKGQPENMSLLQKLLDDNIRFFDYECITAGGASDGKRLVAFGQFAGIAGMIDTFQAIGQQLLQSGYSTPFLNSPSSYMYRDLVAAKFGVSSMGRDISNGGLPSALEPLVFAFTGAGNVAKGAREIFELLPHKYVKVEDLEELKKPPGPHNFVYGVVIEEKDMVRLKSGDPNADIEKAHYRKSPSAYEPIFHEKVGPHVNVLVNGMYWDQRYPRLLTKEQIKQLYADGNDGLLALADISCDIGGSVEFLEKSTSVEKPYFHYDPVNDEVSDEIKREGITIMGVDILPSELPREASKYFGDALLPLLPGLLDEEASKSSVSSELVSSCITAHGELTEKFKYIDQLKRAVLKEQRAVNAKARLAAVDEQNGTIVQLDGHLFDSGLINNVLDLVEDRGCEVDIIKMEVGGEEGKSHAVLSVTGDQKDGVIAEMKDLVPKLPRAEATCAVYEKGKPAIVTDLNQKQVLVLGAGRVANSFAEYVGRRDDRKVVVCGNVEAEVKSVASEAKFGEGVVFDVTSDTAKLEGLVKDSDIVVSLLPAPFHPMVGNMCIDHGVNMVTASYVSPAVKELQQRCLDAGITILNEVGLDPGMDHMSAMKIMDDVKKRGGTIKHFSSVCGGLPAPEAANNPLMYKFSWSPMGVMTASGNSATYLRDGEVVSVDGSELLNNADDLFGFPTMNLECLPNRDSLIYRELYDIQEADTVFRGTIRFKGFSQLMYGLKRLGLLEGEPCGSDNWAGVIENLLAKAGSKNVSDFVRDNCGGSVDAASVAHCLEWLGMNGSDLKVSHPDNIIQSFCSLLENRLLYEGDERDMVLMHHDIRATFPDGTKENHSSSLQVYGHVNQMSAMCQTVGYTAAIGAELILNGDITEKGILTPMTPNIYEKSLDLLEEEGLVFDEFCTVIKP
;
A
#
# COMPACT_ATOMS: atom_id res chain seq x y z
N MET A 1 -1.67 42.61 44.03
CA MET A 1 -1.17 43.17 45.31
C MET A 1 -2.08 42.72 46.46
N LEU A 2 -1.59 42.79 47.69
CA LEU A 2 -2.26 42.77 49.02
C LEU A 2 -3.80 42.57 49.17
N ARG A 3 -4.18 41.89 50.27
CA ARG A 3 -5.55 41.79 50.81
C ARG A 3 -6.20 43.16 51.06
N ARG A 4 -7.50 43.32 50.79
CA ARG A 4 -8.51 43.95 51.70
C ARG A 4 -9.97 43.79 51.25
N LEU A 5 -10.83 43.74 52.27
CA LEU A 5 -12.26 44.13 52.41
C LEU A 5 -12.90 44.94 51.24
N GLY A 6 -14.19 44.80 50.91
CA GLY A 6 -15.27 43.94 51.43
C GLY A 6 -16.65 44.62 51.46
N SER A 7 -17.75 43.89 51.17
CA SER A 7 -19.18 44.34 51.11
C SER A 7 -19.49 45.33 49.96
N THR A 8 -20.69 45.48 49.37
CA THR A 8 -22.05 44.88 49.51
C THR A 8 -22.75 45.00 48.13
N THR A 9 -23.83 44.35 47.68
CA THR A 9 -24.94 43.54 48.27
C THR A 9 -25.38 42.46 47.23
N ALA A 10 -26.53 41.77 47.42
CA ALA A 10 -27.03 40.70 46.54
C ALA A 10 -28.57 40.64 46.45
N ARG A 11 -29.13 39.96 45.41
CA ARG A 11 -30.25 38.98 45.56
C ARG A 11 -30.66 38.24 44.25
N ASN A 12 -31.35 37.10 44.47
CA ASN A 12 -32.07 36.21 43.54
C ASN A 12 -31.17 35.30 42.66
N LEU A 13 -31.04 33.96 42.83
CA LEU A 13 -31.98 32.82 43.09
C LEU A 13 -32.71 32.35 41.80
N LEU A 14 -32.87 31.05 41.45
CA LEU A 14 -32.50 29.76 42.10
C LEU A 14 -32.48 28.59 41.06
N GLN A 15 -31.92 27.43 41.45
CA GLN A 15 -32.15 26.08 40.85
C GLN A 15 -32.75 25.14 41.95
N PRO A 16 -32.80 23.80 41.80
CA PRO A 16 -33.73 22.99 40.99
C PRO A 16 -34.51 21.97 41.87
N THR A 17 -35.29 21.03 41.30
CA THR A 17 -35.44 19.62 41.79
C THR A 17 -36.32 18.72 40.88
N ARG A 18 -36.26 17.39 41.10
CA ARG A 18 -37.08 16.33 40.44
C ARG A 18 -38.27 15.88 41.31
N SER A 19 -39.33 15.30 40.73
CA SER A 19 -39.97 14.03 41.17
C SER A 19 -41.17 13.66 40.26
N THR A 20 -42.00 12.67 40.63
CA THR A 20 -42.66 11.73 39.69
C THR A 20 -44.14 11.45 40.02
N ILE A 21 -44.87 10.84 39.05
CA ILE A 21 -46.15 10.09 39.18
C ILE A 21 -47.47 10.91 39.30
N ALA A 22 -48.43 10.65 38.39
CA ALA A 22 -49.88 10.38 38.65
C ALA A 22 -50.76 10.53 37.38
N LYS A 23 -51.97 9.95 37.40
CA LYS A 23 -52.92 9.80 36.26
C LYS A 23 -54.06 10.84 36.24
N SER A 24 -54.79 10.85 35.10
CA SER A 24 -56.21 11.27 34.91
C SER A 24 -56.52 12.76 34.65
N ALA A 25 -57.68 13.17 34.09
CA ALA A 25 -58.57 12.61 33.02
C ALA A 25 -59.76 13.58 32.75
N ARG A 26 -60.38 13.51 31.55
CA ARG A 26 -61.65 14.22 31.12
C ARG A 26 -61.50 15.74 30.93
N SER A 27 -62.25 16.46 30.09
CA SER A 27 -63.31 16.18 29.07
C SER A 27 -63.30 17.34 28.03
N SER A 28 -64.05 17.43 26.91
CA SER A 28 -65.43 16.97 26.59
C SER A 28 -65.81 17.15 25.09
N ALA A 29 -66.73 16.30 24.58
CA ALA A 29 -67.78 16.60 23.56
C ALA A 29 -67.36 17.11 22.14
N ALA A 30 -68.08 16.86 21.03
CA ALA A 30 -69.34 16.14 20.77
C ALA A 30 -69.35 15.44 19.38
N LEU A 31 -70.40 14.65 19.10
CA LEU A 31 -70.71 13.95 17.83
C LEU A 31 -72.05 14.52 17.29
N PRO A 32 -72.40 14.42 15.98
CA PRO A 32 -73.32 13.33 15.59
C PRO A 32 -73.34 12.84 14.09
N GLN A 33 -73.63 11.53 13.89
CA GLN A 33 -74.64 10.96 12.94
C GLN A 33 -74.39 10.95 11.39
N LEU A 34 -74.95 10.05 10.53
CA LEU A 34 -75.88 8.86 10.60
C LEU A 34 -75.68 7.92 9.35
N LEU A 35 -76.09 6.63 9.46
CA LEU A 35 -76.62 5.62 8.46
C LEU A 35 -76.10 5.57 6.99
N SER A 36 -75.75 4.46 6.29
CA SER A 36 -76.13 3.02 6.24
C SER A 36 -77.29 2.63 5.28
N PHE A 37 -77.09 1.68 4.34
CA PHE A 37 -77.93 0.47 4.11
C PHE A 37 -77.38 -0.46 2.98
N ASN A 38 -77.82 -1.73 2.95
CA ASN A 38 -77.51 -2.75 1.93
C ASN A 38 -78.58 -2.84 0.82
N ALA A 39 -78.21 -3.25 -0.40
CA ALA A 39 -79.04 -4.14 -1.25
C ALA A 39 -78.26 -4.82 -2.38
N SER A 40 -78.55 -6.11 -2.58
CA SER A 40 -78.45 -6.88 -3.84
C SER A 40 -79.89 -7.45 -4.09
N PRO A 41 -80.23 -8.18 -5.18
CA PRO A 41 -79.39 -8.75 -6.25
C PRO A 41 -79.97 -8.59 -7.69
N GLU A 42 -79.35 -9.23 -8.68
CA GLU A 42 -80.08 -10.03 -9.67
C GLU A 42 -79.18 -11.15 -10.26
N THR A 43 -79.71 -12.06 -11.10
CA THR A 43 -79.07 -13.35 -11.43
C THR A 43 -79.54 -13.89 -12.79
N THR A 44 -78.68 -14.61 -13.55
CA THR A 44 -79.00 -15.91 -14.22
C THR A 44 -77.86 -16.46 -15.11
N TRP A 45 -77.49 -17.75 -14.90
CA TRP A 45 -77.10 -18.88 -15.82
C TRP A 45 -76.48 -18.64 -17.24
N THR A 46 -75.66 -19.51 -17.87
CA THR A 46 -75.37 -20.98 -17.76
C THR A 46 -73.89 -21.38 -18.03
N THR A 47 -73.51 -22.61 -17.68
CA THR A 47 -72.19 -23.33 -17.81
C THR A 47 -72.19 -24.38 -18.98
N PRO A 48 -71.27 -25.39 -19.17
CA PRO A 48 -69.97 -25.77 -18.52
C PRO A 48 -68.80 -26.27 -19.44
N SER A 49 -67.68 -26.69 -18.80
CA SER A 49 -66.68 -27.75 -19.18
C SER A 49 -65.39 -27.33 -19.92
N LYS A 50 -64.21 -27.96 -19.72
CA LYS A 50 -63.83 -29.21 -19.01
C LYS A 50 -62.64 -29.01 -18.02
N LEU A 51 -62.39 -30.01 -17.15
CA LEU A 51 -61.24 -30.09 -16.24
C LEU A 51 -59.96 -30.63 -16.92
N VAL A 52 -58.80 -30.26 -16.37
CA VAL A 52 -57.75 -31.20 -15.92
C VAL A 52 -57.20 -30.69 -14.57
N GLN A 53 -56.85 -31.59 -13.64
CA GLN A 53 -56.20 -31.25 -12.36
C GLN A 53 -54.67 -31.37 -12.46
N CYS A 54 -53.93 -30.65 -11.61
CA CYS A 54 -52.73 -31.21 -11.00
C CYS A 54 -52.45 -30.61 -9.61
N ARG A 55 -51.71 -31.35 -8.78
CA ARG A 55 -51.16 -30.95 -7.48
C ARG A 55 -49.65 -31.21 -7.50
N GLY A 56 -48.87 -30.52 -6.67
CA GLY A 56 -47.59 -31.07 -6.19
C GLY A 56 -46.44 -30.06 -6.11
N LEU A 57 -45.78 -30.06 -4.95
CA LEU A 57 -44.52 -29.35 -4.69
C LEU A 57 -43.34 -30.04 -5.38
N SER A 58 -42.39 -29.27 -5.91
CA SER A 58 -40.95 -29.49 -5.67
C SER A 58 -40.09 -28.31 -6.10
N SER A 59 -39.09 -28.00 -5.26
CA SER A 59 -37.88 -27.21 -5.51
C SER A 59 -37.47 -26.88 -6.96
N ARG A 60 -37.06 -25.62 -7.18
CA ARG A 60 -35.95 -25.26 -8.09
C ARG A 60 -35.30 -23.95 -7.65
N CYS A 61 -33.97 -23.88 -7.76
CA CYS A 61 -33.23 -22.64 -7.61
C CYS A 61 -33.57 -21.70 -8.77
N LEU A 62 -33.59 -20.38 -8.52
CA LEU A 62 -33.64 -19.36 -9.55
C LEU A 62 -32.46 -18.42 -9.37
N SER A 63 -31.38 -18.70 -10.10
CA SER A 63 -30.36 -17.71 -10.43
C SER A 63 -30.99 -16.66 -11.35
N THR A 64 -31.28 -15.47 -10.82
CA THR A 64 -31.70 -14.33 -11.63
C THR A 64 -30.48 -13.76 -12.36
N ALA A 65 -30.15 -14.38 -13.50
CA ALA A 65 -29.16 -13.83 -14.43
C ALA A 65 -29.68 -12.49 -14.97
N VAL A 66 -29.01 -11.40 -14.62
CA VAL A 66 -29.34 -10.06 -15.12
C VAL A 66 -28.93 -9.98 -16.59
N THR A 67 -29.92 -9.99 -17.49
CA THR A 67 -29.68 -9.79 -18.93
C THR A 67 -29.47 -8.30 -19.19
N SER A 68 -28.22 -7.89 -19.43
CA SER A 68 -27.93 -6.57 -19.99
C SER A 68 -28.64 -6.41 -21.34
N LYS A 69 -29.22 -5.23 -21.59
CA LYS A 69 -29.58 -4.80 -22.94
C LYS A 69 -28.31 -4.24 -23.59
N PRO A 70 -27.99 -4.55 -24.85
CA PRO A 70 -26.87 -3.92 -25.55
C PRO A 70 -27.11 -2.42 -25.71
N ILE A 71 -26.01 -1.65 -25.68
CA ILE A 71 -26.02 -0.19 -25.84
C ILE A 71 -26.62 0.20 -27.20
N GLN A 72 -27.63 1.07 -27.18
CA GLN A 72 -28.29 1.61 -28.37
C GLN A 72 -27.51 2.79 -28.99
N ASP A 73 -27.77 3.13 -30.25
CA ASP A 73 -27.17 4.30 -30.92
C ASP A 73 -27.62 5.65 -30.33
N SER A 74 -28.72 5.65 -29.57
CA SER A 74 -29.15 6.75 -28.70
C SER A 74 -28.23 6.90 -27.49
N TYR A 75 -28.13 8.13 -26.98
CA TYR A 75 -27.45 8.41 -25.71
C TYR A 75 -28.40 8.31 -24.50
N GLY A 76 -29.70 8.15 -24.74
CA GLY A 76 -30.73 8.02 -23.72
C GLY A 76 -30.54 6.84 -22.78
N GLY A 77 -30.98 7.07 -21.55
CA GLY A 77 -30.84 6.15 -20.43
C GLY A 77 -32.12 5.38 -20.12
N ASN A 78 -32.29 5.05 -18.84
CA ASN A 78 -33.51 4.48 -18.25
C ASN A 78 -33.94 5.24 -16.98
N GLY A 79 -33.47 6.48 -16.82
CA GLY A 79 -33.66 7.27 -15.60
C GLY A 79 -32.85 6.82 -14.37
N VAL A 80 -32.02 5.77 -14.46
CA VAL A 80 -31.29 5.20 -13.32
C VAL A 80 -29.80 5.55 -13.37
N LEU A 81 -29.34 6.35 -12.40
CA LEU A 81 -27.93 6.68 -12.17
C LEU A 81 -27.32 5.74 -11.12
N GLY A 82 -26.09 5.28 -11.36
CA GLY A 82 -25.26 4.57 -10.37
C GLY A 82 -24.11 5.44 -9.87
N ILE A 83 -23.77 5.32 -8.59
CA ILE A 83 -22.54 5.87 -8.00
C ILE A 83 -21.76 4.70 -7.39
N VAL A 84 -20.58 4.44 -7.96
CA VAL A 84 -19.67 3.36 -7.52
C VAL A 84 -18.96 3.78 -6.22
N ARG A 85 -18.58 2.81 -5.38
CA ARG A 85 -17.76 3.07 -4.19
C ARG A 85 -16.39 3.59 -4.60
N GLU A 86 -15.81 4.46 -3.79
CA GLU A 86 -14.46 4.93 -4.02
C GLU A 86 -13.46 3.80 -3.66
N THR A 87 -12.44 3.56 -4.50
CA THR A 87 -11.47 2.46 -4.31
C THR A 87 -10.03 2.82 -4.67
N TYR A 88 -9.74 4.05 -5.11
CA TYR A 88 -8.42 4.41 -5.65
C TYR A 88 -7.31 4.36 -4.60
N ASN A 89 -7.57 4.97 -3.44
CA ASN A 89 -6.80 4.79 -2.20
C ASN A 89 -7.65 5.31 -1.02
N LYS A 90 -7.18 5.13 0.22
CA LYS A 90 -7.94 5.53 1.43
C LYS A 90 -8.18 7.05 1.60
N TRP A 91 -7.46 7.88 0.84
CA TRP A 91 -7.62 9.34 0.85
C TRP A 91 -8.63 9.84 -0.18
N GLU A 92 -8.99 9.03 -1.17
CA GLU A 92 -10.04 9.35 -2.14
C GLU A 92 -11.44 9.26 -1.49
N ARG A 93 -11.76 10.26 -0.68
CA ARG A 93 -13.06 10.40 0.01
C ARG A 93 -14.05 11.29 -0.76
N ARG A 94 -13.67 11.78 -1.95
CA ARG A 94 -14.49 12.66 -2.80
C ARG A 94 -15.58 11.85 -3.51
N VAL A 95 -16.67 12.52 -3.86
CA VAL A 95 -17.81 11.93 -4.56
C VAL A 95 -18.11 12.69 -5.84
N PRO A 96 -18.62 12.04 -6.90
CA PRO A 96 -19.00 12.73 -8.14
C PRO A 96 -20.25 13.59 -7.95
N LEU A 97 -21.13 13.21 -7.01
CA LEU A 97 -22.29 13.97 -6.55
C LEU A 97 -22.45 13.85 -5.04
N THR A 98 -22.72 14.98 -4.39
CA THR A 98 -23.04 15.06 -2.96
C THR A 98 -24.51 14.68 -2.69
N PRO A 99 -24.89 14.37 -1.44
CA PRO A 99 -26.28 14.12 -1.07
C PRO A 99 -27.26 15.28 -1.39
N GLU A 100 -26.76 16.52 -1.50
CA GLU A 100 -27.58 17.66 -1.93
C GLU A 100 -27.96 17.55 -3.42
N GLN A 101 -26.98 17.28 -4.28
CA GLN A 101 -27.15 17.13 -5.74
C GLN A 101 -27.91 15.84 -6.10
N VAL A 102 -27.70 14.77 -5.32
CA VAL A 102 -28.49 13.53 -5.44
C VAL A 102 -29.96 13.77 -5.11
N ARG A 103 -30.28 14.62 -4.10
CA ARG A 103 -31.66 15.00 -3.81
C ARG A 103 -32.30 15.78 -4.96
N GLU A 104 -31.53 16.63 -5.64
CA GLU A 104 -32.03 17.36 -6.82
C GLU A 104 -32.38 16.41 -7.98
N LEU A 105 -31.53 15.40 -8.27
CA LEU A 105 -31.85 14.36 -9.25
C LEU A 105 -33.10 13.56 -8.88
N VAL A 106 -33.22 13.13 -7.62
CA VAL A 106 -34.39 12.37 -7.15
C VAL A 106 -35.68 13.22 -7.20
N GLN A 107 -35.58 14.53 -6.96
CA GLN A 107 -36.70 15.48 -7.16
C GLN A 107 -37.02 15.73 -8.64
N GLY A 108 -36.02 15.62 -9.52
CA GLY A 108 -36.20 15.61 -10.98
C GLY A 108 -36.85 14.33 -11.52
N GLY A 109 -36.98 13.28 -10.71
CA GLY A 109 -37.60 12.00 -11.08
C GLY A 109 -36.63 10.86 -11.40
N TYR A 110 -35.32 11.08 -11.30
CA TYR A 110 -34.31 10.05 -11.53
C TYR A 110 -34.15 9.12 -10.32
N GLN A 111 -33.88 7.84 -10.58
CA GLN A 111 -33.48 6.90 -9.53
C GLN A 111 -31.97 6.96 -9.36
N VAL A 112 -31.48 7.13 -8.13
CA VAL A 112 -30.05 7.06 -7.81
C VAL A 112 -29.78 5.81 -6.99
N LEU A 113 -28.91 4.94 -7.52
CA LEU A 113 -28.30 3.80 -6.83
C LEU A 113 -26.90 4.19 -6.37
N ILE A 114 -26.51 3.84 -5.15
CA ILE A 114 -25.16 4.12 -4.64
C ILE A 114 -24.62 2.93 -3.86
N GLN A 115 -23.37 2.55 -4.15
CA GLN A 115 -22.70 1.52 -3.37
C GLN A 115 -22.29 2.04 -1.98
N PRO A 116 -22.45 1.23 -0.91
CA PRO A 116 -22.07 1.63 0.44
C PRO A 116 -20.55 1.84 0.55
N ALA A 117 -20.13 2.85 1.32
CA ALA A 117 -18.72 3.17 1.48
C ALA A 117 -18.38 3.78 2.86
N ASN A 118 -17.54 3.08 3.64
CA ASN A 118 -17.19 3.48 5.01
C ASN A 118 -16.21 4.66 5.13
N HIS A 119 -15.43 4.95 4.07
CA HIS A 119 -14.40 6.00 4.08
C HIS A 119 -14.80 7.28 3.32
N ARG A 120 -15.91 7.23 2.56
CA ARG A 120 -16.51 8.37 1.85
C ARG A 120 -16.86 9.49 2.81
N ILE A 121 -16.64 10.76 2.43
CA ILE A 121 -16.89 11.88 3.36
C ILE A 121 -18.38 12.15 3.65
N PHE A 122 -19.27 11.66 2.79
CA PHE A 122 -20.72 11.69 2.97
C PHE A 122 -21.21 10.27 3.25
N THR A 123 -21.99 10.11 4.32
CA THR A 123 -22.46 8.81 4.80
C THR A 123 -23.62 8.26 3.97
N ASP A 124 -23.75 6.93 3.92
CA ASP A 124 -24.87 6.24 3.27
C ASP A 124 -26.24 6.67 3.84
N ALA A 125 -26.28 7.10 5.11
CA ALA A 125 -27.45 7.68 5.75
C ALA A 125 -27.84 9.05 5.16
N GLU A 126 -26.87 9.90 4.80
CA GLU A 126 -27.13 11.17 4.11
C GLU A 126 -27.69 10.94 2.69
N TYR A 127 -27.18 9.94 1.96
CA TYR A 127 -27.72 9.55 0.65
C TYR A 127 -29.11 8.92 0.74
N THR A 128 -29.36 8.09 1.75
CA THR A 128 -30.71 7.58 2.05
C THR A 128 -31.68 8.73 2.35
N ALA A 129 -31.23 9.74 3.11
CA ALA A 129 -31.98 10.98 3.38
C ALA A 129 -32.00 11.99 2.20
N ALA A 130 -31.30 11.71 1.11
CA ALA A 130 -31.45 12.38 -0.18
C ALA A 130 -32.48 11.68 -1.09
N GLY A 131 -32.81 10.41 -0.79
CA GLY A 131 -33.73 9.58 -1.58
C GLY A 131 -33.04 8.57 -2.50
N ALA A 132 -31.72 8.40 -2.41
CA ALA A 132 -31.01 7.34 -3.12
C ALA A 132 -31.23 5.97 -2.46
N THR A 133 -31.11 4.92 -3.27
CA THR A 133 -31.09 3.53 -2.79
C THR A 133 -29.64 3.10 -2.59
N VAL A 134 -29.26 2.78 -1.35
CA VAL A 134 -27.96 2.19 -1.04
C VAL A 134 -27.98 0.70 -1.41
N THR A 135 -27.12 0.27 -2.34
CA THR A 135 -27.10 -1.10 -2.89
C THR A 135 -25.73 -1.43 -3.47
N GLU A 136 -25.26 -2.66 -3.27
CA GLU A 136 -24.05 -3.17 -3.93
C GLU A 136 -24.25 -3.34 -5.44
N ASN A 137 -25.48 -3.66 -5.86
CA ASN A 137 -25.82 -3.93 -7.24
C ASN A 137 -26.21 -2.65 -7.97
N LEU A 138 -25.34 -2.18 -8.88
CA LEU A 138 -25.59 -1.07 -9.82
C LEU A 138 -26.11 -1.56 -11.19
N GLY A 139 -26.46 -2.84 -11.33
CA GLY A 139 -26.83 -3.48 -12.59
C GLY A 139 -28.03 -2.88 -13.32
N ASP A 140 -28.90 -2.14 -12.63
CA ASP A 140 -30.04 -1.44 -13.23
C ASP A 140 -29.69 -0.02 -13.75
N ALA A 141 -28.53 0.55 -13.39
CA ALA A 141 -28.12 1.88 -13.84
C ALA A 141 -27.77 1.93 -15.34
N CYS A 142 -28.08 3.03 -16.04
CA CYS A 142 -27.61 3.26 -17.42
C CYS A 142 -26.25 3.99 -17.47
N LEU A 143 -26.01 4.87 -16.50
CA LEU A 143 -24.78 5.65 -16.31
C LEU A 143 -24.24 5.43 -14.90
N ILE A 144 -22.94 5.13 -14.77
CA ILE A 144 -22.25 4.92 -13.50
C ILE A 144 -21.14 5.97 -13.32
N LEU A 145 -21.16 6.70 -12.20
CA LEU A 145 -20.22 7.77 -11.87
C LEU A 145 -19.21 7.32 -10.82
N GLY A 146 -17.93 7.50 -11.12
CA GLY A 146 -16.84 7.51 -10.14
C GLY A 146 -16.15 8.88 -10.09
N VAL A 147 -15.17 9.03 -9.18
CA VAL A 147 -14.18 10.12 -9.26
C VAL A 147 -12.98 9.66 -10.06
N LYS A 148 -12.19 8.73 -9.52
CA LYS A 148 -11.08 8.03 -10.20
C LYS A 148 -11.58 6.77 -10.92
N GLN A 149 -10.68 6.11 -11.65
CA GLN A 149 -10.97 4.84 -12.34
C GLN A 149 -11.50 3.75 -11.39
N VAL A 150 -12.38 2.90 -11.94
CA VAL A 150 -12.88 1.68 -11.31
C VAL A 150 -11.97 0.51 -11.72
N ALA A 151 -11.69 -0.41 -10.80
CA ALA A 151 -10.89 -1.59 -11.09
C ALA A 151 -11.58 -2.51 -12.12
N ASN A 152 -10.79 -3.18 -12.97
CA ASN A 152 -11.26 -3.80 -14.22
C ASN A 152 -12.29 -4.92 -14.02
N GLU A 153 -12.17 -5.66 -12.92
CA GLU A 153 -13.06 -6.72 -12.48
C GLU A 153 -14.39 -6.21 -11.88
N ASN A 154 -14.44 -4.93 -11.49
CA ASN A 154 -15.62 -4.25 -10.96
C ASN A 154 -16.37 -3.41 -12.03
N LEU A 155 -15.90 -3.41 -13.28
CA LEU A 155 -16.60 -2.81 -14.42
C LEU A 155 -17.78 -3.69 -14.87
N LEU A 156 -18.95 -3.05 -15.05
CA LEU A 156 -20.15 -3.69 -15.57
C LEU A 156 -20.25 -3.48 -17.08
N LYS A 157 -20.27 -4.58 -17.83
CA LYS A 157 -20.45 -4.59 -19.29
C LYS A 157 -21.77 -3.97 -19.76
N ASP A 158 -21.77 -3.51 -21.01
CA ASP A 158 -22.91 -2.85 -21.68
C ASP A 158 -23.43 -1.59 -20.93
N LYS A 159 -22.57 -0.90 -20.17
CA LYS A 159 -22.92 0.32 -19.40
C LYS A 159 -22.26 1.59 -19.95
N SER A 160 -22.79 2.74 -19.54
CA SER A 160 -22.04 4.01 -19.62
C SER A 160 -21.30 4.28 -18.31
N TYR A 161 -20.05 4.70 -18.38
CA TYR A 161 -19.22 5.06 -17.22
C TYR A 161 -18.64 6.46 -17.39
N MET A 162 -18.45 7.17 -16.27
CA MET A 162 -17.77 8.47 -16.26
C MET A 162 -16.89 8.65 -15.01
N PHE A 163 -15.60 8.87 -15.24
CA PHE A 163 -14.56 9.09 -14.22
C PHE A 163 -13.32 9.77 -14.83
N PHE A 164 -12.34 10.19 -14.01
CA PHE A 164 -10.98 10.51 -14.48
C PHE A 164 -10.23 9.20 -14.75
N SER A 165 -9.69 9.01 -15.95
CA SER A 165 -9.03 7.75 -16.37
C SER A 165 -7.60 7.88 -16.88
N HIS A 166 -7.18 9.09 -17.24
CA HIS A 166 -5.88 9.39 -17.88
C HIS A 166 -5.58 8.66 -19.22
N VAL A 167 -6.49 7.80 -19.75
CA VAL A 167 -6.24 7.01 -20.98
C VAL A 167 -5.91 7.86 -22.21
N ILE A 168 -6.41 9.11 -22.25
CA ILE A 168 -6.16 10.08 -23.33
C ILE A 168 -4.69 10.45 -23.51
N LYS A 169 -3.85 10.20 -22.50
CA LYS A 169 -2.40 10.42 -22.49
C LYS A 169 -1.62 9.22 -23.09
N GLY A 170 -2.27 8.07 -23.29
CA GLY A 170 -1.65 6.86 -23.84
C GLY A 170 -0.67 6.14 -22.90
N GLN A 171 -0.62 6.51 -21.62
CA GLN A 171 0.32 5.95 -20.65
C GLN A 171 0.07 4.45 -20.38
N PRO A 172 1.12 3.60 -20.26
CA PRO A 172 0.99 2.15 -20.20
C PRO A 172 0.02 1.63 -19.12
N GLU A 173 0.09 2.18 -17.91
CA GLU A 173 -0.67 1.71 -16.75
C GLU A 173 -2.19 1.83 -16.94
N ASN A 174 -2.64 2.78 -17.77
CA ASN A 174 -4.05 3.02 -18.07
C ASN A 174 -4.54 2.27 -19.34
N MET A 175 -3.66 1.57 -20.07
CA MET A 175 -4.04 0.86 -21.30
C MET A 175 -4.78 -0.47 -21.04
N SER A 176 -4.60 -1.08 -19.87
CA SER A 176 -5.38 -2.26 -19.44
C SER A 176 -6.85 -1.91 -19.23
N LEU A 177 -7.11 -0.79 -18.52
CA LEU A 177 -8.42 -0.18 -18.34
C LEU A 177 -9.06 0.16 -19.70
N LEU A 178 -8.33 0.82 -20.60
CA LEU A 178 -8.85 1.12 -21.93
C LEU A 178 -9.24 -0.14 -22.72
N GLN A 179 -8.46 -1.22 -22.61
CA GLN A 179 -8.81 -2.50 -23.24
C GLN A 179 -10.10 -3.08 -22.63
N LYS A 180 -10.23 -3.10 -21.30
CA LYS A 180 -11.44 -3.59 -20.61
C LYS A 180 -12.68 -2.79 -21.00
N LEU A 181 -12.58 -1.46 -21.14
CA LEU A 181 -13.68 -0.60 -21.59
C LEU A 181 -14.16 -0.91 -23.02
N LEU A 182 -13.25 -1.36 -23.90
CA LEU A 182 -13.60 -1.81 -25.26
C LEU A 182 -14.22 -3.21 -25.24
N ASP A 183 -13.57 -4.16 -24.56
CA ASP A 183 -13.97 -5.58 -24.50
C ASP A 183 -15.35 -5.78 -23.84
N ASP A 184 -15.65 -5.00 -22.79
CA ASP A 184 -16.94 -5.00 -22.09
C ASP A 184 -18.05 -4.22 -22.83
N ASN A 185 -17.77 -3.63 -24.00
CA ASN A 185 -18.69 -2.75 -24.71
C ASN A 185 -19.18 -1.57 -23.82
N ILE A 186 -18.26 -0.90 -23.11
CA ILE A 186 -18.58 0.22 -22.23
C ILE A 186 -18.53 1.53 -23.02
N ARG A 187 -19.53 2.39 -22.82
CA ARG A 187 -19.55 3.78 -23.31
C ARG A 187 -18.89 4.69 -22.28
N PHE A 188 -17.61 4.98 -22.46
CA PHE A 188 -16.83 5.74 -21.48
C PHE A 188 -16.73 7.23 -21.80
N PHE A 189 -16.94 8.08 -20.79
CA PHE A 189 -16.73 9.52 -20.84
C PHE A 189 -15.66 9.94 -19.83
N ASP A 190 -14.65 10.73 -20.23
CA ASP A 190 -13.68 11.29 -19.27
C ASP A 190 -14.01 12.76 -18.94
N TYR A 191 -14.04 13.09 -17.64
CA TYR A 191 -14.26 14.46 -17.15
C TYR A 191 -13.24 15.48 -17.69
N GLU A 192 -12.03 15.03 -18.08
CA GLU A 192 -10.99 15.87 -18.68
C GLU A 192 -11.35 16.38 -20.06
N CYS A 193 -12.14 15.63 -20.81
CA CYS A 193 -12.56 15.99 -22.15
C CYS A 193 -13.88 16.78 -22.21
N ILE A 194 -14.49 17.11 -21.05
CA ILE A 194 -15.67 17.96 -20.97
C ILE A 194 -15.24 19.44 -21.05
N THR A 195 -15.07 19.93 -22.27
CA THR A 195 -14.63 21.30 -22.60
C THR A 195 -15.77 22.11 -23.22
N ALA A 196 -15.82 23.42 -22.98
CA ALA A 196 -16.87 24.32 -23.48
C ALA A 196 -17.11 24.18 -25.01
N GLY A 197 -18.36 23.93 -25.42
CA GLY A 197 -18.75 23.68 -26.81
C GLY A 197 -18.25 22.35 -27.40
N GLY A 198 -17.46 21.56 -26.66
CA GLY A 198 -16.79 20.34 -27.11
C GLY A 198 -15.47 20.55 -27.86
N ALA A 199 -14.96 21.78 -27.91
CA ALA A 199 -13.74 22.14 -28.62
C ALA A 199 -12.48 21.60 -27.91
N SER A 200 -11.47 21.14 -28.67
CA SER A 200 -10.23 20.57 -28.12
C SER A 200 -9.35 21.57 -27.36
N ASP A 201 -9.48 22.86 -27.67
CA ASP A 201 -8.86 24.00 -26.97
C ASP A 201 -9.85 24.75 -26.06
N GLY A 202 -11.09 24.26 -25.94
CA GLY A 202 -12.13 24.84 -25.11
C GLY A 202 -11.82 24.73 -23.62
N LYS A 203 -12.26 25.72 -22.84
CA LYS A 203 -12.09 25.69 -21.38
C LYS A 203 -12.79 24.46 -20.78
N ARG A 204 -12.05 23.61 -20.07
CA ARG A 204 -12.59 22.51 -19.25
C ARG A 204 -13.67 23.01 -18.28
N LEU A 205 -14.81 22.31 -18.24
CA LEU A 205 -15.96 22.66 -17.40
C LEU A 205 -15.96 21.90 -16.06
N VAL A 206 -15.76 20.59 -16.10
CA VAL A 206 -15.87 19.71 -14.92
C VAL A 206 -14.48 19.46 -14.32
N ALA A 207 -14.18 20.11 -13.19
CA ALA A 207 -12.90 20.02 -12.49
C ALA A 207 -13.05 20.41 -11.00
N PHE A 208 -12.08 20.01 -10.15
CA PHE A 208 -12.05 20.31 -8.71
C PHE A 208 -11.66 21.77 -8.36
N GLY A 209 -12.15 22.73 -9.14
CA GLY A 209 -12.08 24.16 -8.84
C GLY A 209 -10.68 24.65 -8.50
N GLN A 210 -10.52 25.13 -7.27
CA GLN A 210 -9.30 25.73 -6.71
C GLN A 210 -8.74 24.95 -5.49
N PHE A 211 -9.35 23.82 -5.13
CA PHE A 211 -9.10 23.17 -3.84
C PHE A 211 -7.71 22.56 -3.69
N ALA A 212 -7.03 22.19 -4.79
CA ALA A 212 -5.61 21.81 -4.76
C ALA A 212 -4.73 22.95 -4.23
N GLY A 213 -4.99 24.19 -4.68
CA GLY A 213 -4.28 25.38 -4.21
C GLY A 213 -4.60 25.73 -2.76
N ILE A 214 -5.86 25.55 -2.35
CA ILE A 214 -6.29 25.79 -0.96
C ILE A 214 -5.61 24.80 -0.01
N ALA A 215 -5.73 23.50 -0.28
CA ALA A 215 -5.10 22.43 0.50
C ALA A 215 -3.57 22.65 0.54
N GLY A 216 -2.93 22.62 -0.62
CA GLY A 216 -1.48 22.72 -0.72
C GLY A 216 -0.88 23.95 -0.04
N MET A 217 -1.58 25.09 0.03
CA MET A 217 -1.11 26.26 0.78
C MET A 217 -1.20 26.10 2.31
N ILE A 218 -2.23 25.43 2.83
CA ILE A 218 -2.34 25.08 4.26
C ILE A 218 -1.18 24.14 4.63
N ASP A 219 -0.90 23.17 3.75
CA ASP A 219 0.16 22.19 3.90
C ASP A 219 1.55 22.83 3.75
N THR A 220 1.70 23.82 2.86
CA THR A 220 2.90 24.66 2.76
C THR A 220 3.25 25.33 4.10
N PHE A 221 2.25 25.81 4.86
CA PHE A 221 2.51 26.40 6.18
C PHE A 221 3.03 25.36 7.19
N GLN A 222 2.57 24.11 7.12
CA GLN A 222 3.12 23.05 7.96
C GLN A 222 4.55 22.69 7.54
N ALA A 223 4.83 22.58 6.22
CA ALA A 223 6.17 22.36 5.69
C ALA A 223 7.17 23.44 6.17
N ILE A 224 6.79 24.72 6.07
CA ILE A 224 7.58 25.85 6.61
C ILE A 224 7.75 25.70 8.13
N GLY A 225 6.71 25.32 8.86
CA GLY A 225 6.78 25.08 10.31
C GLY A 225 7.80 24.00 10.69
N GLN A 226 7.89 22.93 9.90
CA GLN A 226 8.84 21.82 10.11
C GLN A 226 10.27 22.23 9.72
N GLN A 227 10.47 22.84 8.55
CA GLN A 227 11.78 23.36 8.12
C GLN A 227 12.36 24.35 9.16
N LEU A 228 11.55 25.29 9.61
CA LEU A 228 11.96 26.30 10.59
C LEU A 228 12.27 25.70 11.97
N LEU A 229 11.58 24.63 12.37
CA LEU A 229 11.91 23.90 13.59
C LEU A 229 13.31 23.28 13.52
N GLN A 230 13.70 22.69 12.38
CA GLN A 230 15.06 22.17 12.17
C GLN A 230 16.11 23.28 12.09
N SER A 231 15.73 24.48 11.64
CA SER A 231 16.54 25.70 11.75
C SER A 231 16.58 26.30 13.17
N GLY A 232 15.86 25.72 14.15
CA GLY A 232 15.85 26.16 15.56
C GLY A 232 14.82 27.23 15.91
N TYR A 233 13.86 27.53 15.02
CA TYR A 233 12.83 28.56 15.22
C TYR A 233 11.45 27.97 15.53
N SER A 234 10.94 28.27 16.74
CA SER A 234 9.53 28.07 17.08
C SER A 234 8.70 29.24 16.53
N THR A 235 7.97 29.03 15.44
CA THR A 235 7.13 30.06 14.78
C THR A 235 5.66 29.64 14.71
N PRO A 236 4.70 30.57 14.48
CA PRO A 236 3.28 30.22 14.37
C PRO A 236 2.95 29.17 13.29
N PHE A 237 3.78 29.06 12.25
CA PHE A 237 3.66 28.04 11.19
C PHE A 237 3.71 26.60 11.72
N LEU A 238 4.47 26.34 12.79
CA LEU A 238 4.56 25.02 13.43
C LEU A 238 3.21 24.55 14.03
N ASN A 239 2.29 25.47 14.31
CA ASN A 239 0.95 25.15 14.80
C ASN A 239 -0.05 24.83 13.66
N SER A 240 0.39 24.74 12.39
CA SER A 240 -0.46 24.36 11.26
C SER A 240 -0.65 22.84 11.19
N PRO A 241 -1.86 22.30 11.34
CA PRO A 241 -2.21 20.97 10.86
C PRO A 241 -2.25 20.95 9.34
N SER A 242 -1.92 19.81 8.76
CA SER A 242 -2.19 19.46 7.36
C SER A 242 -3.68 19.59 7.04
N SER A 243 -4.03 19.86 5.78
CA SER A 243 -5.37 20.26 5.40
C SER A 243 -6.43 19.17 5.63
N TYR A 244 -6.08 17.88 5.49
CA TYR A 244 -6.97 16.75 5.78
C TYR A 244 -7.44 16.64 7.23
N MET A 245 -6.73 17.23 8.19
CA MET A 245 -7.08 17.20 9.62
C MET A 245 -8.22 18.15 9.99
N TYR A 246 -8.58 19.08 9.09
CA TYR A 246 -9.74 19.94 9.29
C TYR A 246 -11.04 19.25 8.83
N ARG A 247 -12.11 19.43 9.60
CA ARG A 247 -13.44 18.88 9.31
C ARG A 247 -14.08 19.45 8.03
N ASP A 248 -13.76 20.71 7.74
CA ASP A 248 -14.28 21.53 6.64
C ASP A 248 -13.37 22.75 6.42
N LEU A 249 -13.53 23.41 5.27
CA LEU A 249 -12.75 24.58 4.88
C LEU A 249 -12.94 25.78 5.80
N VAL A 250 -14.08 25.88 6.52
CA VAL A 250 -14.32 26.98 7.47
C VAL A 250 -13.41 26.83 8.69
N ALA A 251 -13.25 25.60 9.19
CA ALA A 251 -12.29 25.28 10.25
C ALA A 251 -10.84 25.52 9.80
N ALA A 252 -10.48 25.11 8.58
CA ALA A 252 -9.15 25.33 8.01
C ALA A 252 -8.78 26.83 7.93
N LYS A 253 -9.67 27.63 7.34
CA LYS A 253 -9.50 29.09 7.28
C LYS A 253 -9.43 29.74 8.66
N PHE A 254 -10.16 29.23 9.65
CA PHE A 254 -10.06 29.74 11.02
C PHE A 254 -8.70 29.43 11.67
N GLY A 255 -8.13 28.26 11.41
CA GLY A 255 -6.77 27.90 11.85
C GLY A 255 -5.71 28.84 11.29
N VAL A 256 -5.68 29.02 9.97
CA VAL A 256 -4.77 29.97 9.29
C VAL A 256 -5.00 31.42 9.77
N SER A 257 -6.27 31.83 9.95
CA SER A 257 -6.61 33.15 10.53
C SER A 257 -6.14 33.29 11.99
N SER A 258 -5.94 32.19 12.72
CA SER A 258 -5.33 32.24 14.05
C SER A 258 -3.82 32.46 13.96
N MET A 259 -3.13 31.65 13.16
CA MET A 259 -1.71 31.82 12.85
C MET A 259 -1.39 33.25 12.38
N GLY A 260 -2.23 33.82 11.52
CA GLY A 260 -2.11 35.21 11.07
C GLY A 260 -2.22 36.25 12.19
N ARG A 261 -3.10 36.04 13.18
CA ARG A 261 -3.17 36.89 14.38
C ARG A 261 -1.92 36.74 15.25
N ASP A 262 -1.39 35.53 15.38
CA ASP A 262 -0.20 35.28 16.18
C ASP A 262 1.04 35.93 15.55
N ILE A 263 1.20 35.87 14.23
CA ILE A 263 2.19 36.65 13.46
C ILE A 263 1.96 38.16 13.64
N SER A 264 0.72 38.63 13.54
CA SER A 264 0.39 40.06 13.66
C SER A 264 0.69 40.65 15.04
N ASN A 265 0.62 39.84 16.10
CA ASN A 265 0.81 40.23 17.50
C ASN A 265 2.24 40.00 18.03
N GLY A 266 2.85 38.85 17.71
CA GLY A 266 4.17 38.44 18.21
C GLY A 266 5.32 38.68 17.23
N GLY A 267 5.02 38.77 15.94
CA GLY A 267 6.00 38.85 14.87
C GLY A 267 6.64 37.49 14.51
N LEU A 268 7.52 37.53 13.51
CA LEU A 268 8.45 36.46 13.15
C LEU A 268 9.85 36.75 13.73
N PRO A 269 10.73 35.75 13.84
CA PRO A 269 12.15 35.97 14.10
C PRO A 269 12.79 36.83 12.99
N SER A 270 13.47 37.91 13.37
CA SER A 270 14.04 38.89 12.43
C SER A 270 15.15 38.35 11.50
N ALA A 271 15.59 37.11 11.72
CA ALA A 271 16.50 36.38 10.83
C ALA A 271 15.78 35.70 9.64
N LEU A 272 14.45 35.67 9.64
CA LEU A 272 13.61 35.13 8.56
C LEU A 272 13.05 36.23 7.65
N GLU A 273 13.60 37.45 7.70
CA GLU A 273 13.03 38.62 7.05
C GLU A 273 13.91 39.21 5.94
N PRO A 274 13.33 39.59 4.79
CA PRO A 274 11.90 39.46 4.42
C PRO A 274 11.49 38.00 4.15
N LEU A 275 10.33 37.55 4.64
CA LEU A 275 9.77 36.24 4.28
C LEU A 275 8.86 36.38 3.05
N VAL A 276 9.32 35.91 1.89
CA VAL A 276 8.71 36.13 0.57
C VAL A 276 8.16 34.83 -0.02
N PHE A 277 6.86 34.84 -0.33
CA PHE A 277 6.12 33.77 -1.01
C PHE A 277 5.90 34.14 -2.49
N ALA A 278 6.39 33.31 -3.41
CA ALA A 278 6.15 33.47 -4.84
C ALA A 278 5.09 32.50 -5.36
N PHE A 279 4.10 33.02 -6.07
CA PHE A 279 2.98 32.25 -6.63
C PHE A 279 3.08 32.22 -8.16
N THR A 280 3.19 31.02 -8.76
CA THR A 280 3.32 30.88 -10.22
C THR A 280 1.96 30.76 -10.92
N GLY A 281 1.78 31.53 -12.01
CA GLY A 281 0.59 31.47 -12.85
C GLY A 281 -0.68 32.12 -12.27
N ALA A 282 -1.73 32.15 -13.10
CA ALA A 282 -3.00 32.83 -12.80
C ALA A 282 -4.23 31.88 -12.77
N GLY A 283 -3.97 30.55 -12.71
CA GLY A 283 -4.98 29.50 -12.72
C GLY A 283 -5.79 29.42 -11.42
N ASN A 284 -6.67 28.43 -11.32
CA ASN A 284 -7.46 28.22 -10.09
C ASN A 284 -6.58 27.81 -8.90
N VAL A 285 -5.50 27.04 -9.13
CA VAL A 285 -4.52 26.67 -8.10
C VAL A 285 -3.91 27.92 -7.45
N ALA A 286 -3.31 28.80 -8.26
CA ALA A 286 -2.72 30.05 -7.81
C ALA A 286 -3.74 31.08 -7.26
N LYS A 287 -5.06 30.84 -7.40
CA LYS A 287 -6.11 31.60 -6.71
C LYS A 287 -6.43 30.99 -5.35
N GLY A 288 -6.63 29.68 -5.28
CA GLY A 288 -6.88 28.96 -4.02
C GLY A 288 -5.73 29.10 -3.02
N ALA A 289 -4.49 29.05 -3.50
CA ALA A 289 -3.33 29.27 -2.65
C ALA A 289 -3.27 30.71 -2.11
N ARG A 290 -3.52 31.70 -2.96
CA ARG A 290 -3.56 33.11 -2.51
C ARG A 290 -4.74 33.40 -1.59
N GLU A 291 -5.90 32.79 -1.80
CA GLU A 291 -7.07 32.90 -0.90
C GLU A 291 -6.77 32.40 0.54
N ILE A 292 -5.83 31.47 0.70
CA ILE A 292 -5.34 31.02 2.01
C ILE A 292 -4.20 31.91 2.53
N PHE A 293 -3.25 32.31 1.68
CA PHE A 293 -2.18 33.24 2.05
C PHE A 293 -2.70 34.60 2.51
N GLU A 294 -3.77 35.11 1.87
CA GLU A 294 -4.39 36.40 2.16
C GLU A 294 -5.05 36.46 3.57
N LEU A 295 -5.16 35.32 4.27
CA LEU A 295 -5.60 35.23 5.68
C LEU A 295 -4.47 35.56 6.68
N LEU A 296 -3.22 35.54 6.25
CA LEU A 296 -2.09 36.05 7.03
C LEU A 296 -2.01 37.58 6.90
N PRO A 297 -1.42 38.30 7.89
CA PRO A 297 -1.01 39.67 7.68
C PRO A 297 0.05 39.68 6.58
N HIS A 298 -0.24 40.32 5.45
CA HIS A 298 0.60 40.25 4.26
C HIS A 298 0.72 41.58 3.52
N LYS A 299 1.68 41.65 2.60
CA LYS A 299 1.77 42.69 1.55
C LYS A 299 2.15 42.06 0.22
N TYR A 300 1.41 42.39 -0.83
CA TYR A 300 1.85 42.10 -2.20
C TYR A 300 2.86 43.14 -2.68
N VAL A 301 3.93 42.65 -3.31
CA VAL A 301 4.98 43.41 -3.99
C VAL A 301 5.08 42.96 -5.44
N LYS A 302 5.76 43.72 -6.29
CA LYS A 302 6.10 43.27 -7.65
C LYS A 302 7.48 42.62 -7.67
N VAL A 303 7.76 41.89 -8.76
CA VAL A 303 9.10 41.36 -9.04
C VAL A 303 10.15 42.48 -9.12
N GLU A 304 9.79 43.65 -9.64
CA GLU A 304 10.72 44.79 -9.73
C GLU A 304 11.09 45.41 -8.35
N ASP A 305 10.31 45.12 -7.30
CA ASP A 305 10.53 45.65 -5.94
C ASP A 305 11.40 44.71 -5.06
N LEU A 306 11.64 43.46 -5.49
CA LEU A 306 12.20 42.38 -4.66
C LEU A 306 13.63 42.65 -4.14
N GLU A 307 14.45 43.38 -4.88
CA GLU A 307 15.81 43.73 -4.45
C GLU A 307 15.82 44.82 -3.37
N GLU A 308 14.80 45.69 -3.34
CA GLU A 308 14.69 46.71 -2.30
C GLU A 308 14.37 46.11 -0.92
N LEU A 309 13.77 44.92 -0.87
CA LEU A 309 13.42 44.22 0.37
C LEU A 309 14.65 43.69 1.15
N LYS A 310 15.83 43.59 0.54
CA LYS A 310 17.10 43.20 1.21
C LYS A 310 17.73 44.32 2.06
N LYS A 311 17.01 45.43 2.29
CA LYS A 311 17.43 46.63 3.05
C LYS A 311 16.82 46.58 4.48
N PRO A 312 17.27 47.40 5.47
CA PRO A 312 17.12 47.05 6.90
C PRO A 312 15.66 46.90 7.38
N PRO A 313 15.42 46.06 8.40
CA PRO A 313 14.16 45.34 8.56
C PRO A 313 12.93 46.23 8.74
N GLY A 314 11.84 45.80 8.11
CA GLY A 314 10.51 46.35 8.32
C GLY A 314 9.88 45.86 9.65
N PRO A 315 8.59 46.15 9.86
CA PRO A 315 7.84 45.57 10.97
C PRO A 315 7.73 44.04 10.84
N HIS A 316 8.18 43.31 11.86
CA HIS A 316 8.26 41.84 11.89
C HIS A 316 6.93 41.06 11.81
N ASN A 317 5.80 41.73 11.57
CA ASN A 317 4.46 41.21 11.85
C ASN A 317 3.57 41.00 10.61
N PHE A 318 4.19 40.85 9.43
CA PHE A 318 3.52 40.47 8.17
C PHE A 318 4.49 39.75 7.22
N VAL A 319 3.95 39.03 6.25
CA VAL A 319 4.72 38.32 5.19
C VAL A 319 4.59 39.00 3.82
N TYR A 320 5.52 38.72 2.91
CA TYR A 320 5.48 39.26 1.53
C TYR A 320 4.96 38.23 0.54
N GLY A 321 4.15 38.67 -0.41
CA GLY A 321 3.67 37.88 -1.54
C GLY A 321 4.08 38.51 -2.87
N VAL A 322 4.47 37.69 -3.84
CA VAL A 322 4.73 38.13 -5.22
C VAL A 322 4.05 37.15 -6.20
N VAL A 323 3.45 37.69 -7.26
CA VAL A 323 2.80 36.89 -8.31
C VAL A 323 3.68 36.91 -9.55
N ILE A 324 3.96 35.73 -10.09
CA ILE A 324 4.95 35.52 -11.15
C ILE A 324 4.24 35.32 -12.49
N GLU A 325 4.49 36.22 -13.45
CA GLU A 325 3.95 36.15 -14.82
C GLU A 325 5.03 35.70 -15.83
N GLU A 326 4.62 35.43 -17.08
CA GLU A 326 5.52 34.94 -18.13
C GLU A 326 6.75 35.86 -18.35
N LYS A 327 6.61 37.18 -18.18
CA LYS A 327 7.69 38.20 -18.24
C LYS A 327 8.76 38.11 -17.13
N ASP A 328 8.45 37.36 -16.07
CA ASP A 328 9.30 37.16 -14.89
C ASP A 328 9.94 35.77 -14.91
N MET A 329 9.36 34.83 -15.68
CA MET A 329 9.85 33.46 -15.82
C MET A 329 10.89 33.30 -16.93
N VAL A 330 10.71 33.98 -18.07
CA VAL A 330 11.57 33.83 -19.27
C VAL A 330 11.91 35.18 -19.93
N ARG A 331 12.93 35.23 -20.81
CA ARG A 331 13.14 36.28 -21.82
C ARG A 331 13.32 35.70 -23.22
N LEU A 332 13.19 36.54 -24.25
CA LEU A 332 13.45 36.15 -25.65
C LEU A 332 14.96 36.12 -25.92
N LYS A 333 15.47 35.02 -26.51
CA LYS A 333 16.91 34.80 -26.82
C LYS A 333 17.50 35.79 -27.84
N SER A 334 16.65 36.49 -28.59
CA SER A 334 17.06 37.37 -29.69
C SER A 334 16.18 38.62 -29.75
N GLY A 335 16.71 39.77 -29.35
CA GLY A 335 15.99 41.05 -29.37
C GLY A 335 16.53 42.02 -28.32
N ASP A 336 15.70 42.99 -27.93
CA ASP A 336 15.90 43.77 -26.71
C ASP A 336 15.58 42.87 -25.49
N PRO A 337 16.49 42.71 -24.51
CA PRO A 337 16.22 41.95 -23.28
C PRO A 337 15.03 42.48 -22.45
N ASN A 338 14.57 43.70 -22.72
CA ASN A 338 13.46 44.38 -22.04
C ASN A 338 12.15 44.35 -22.85
N ALA A 339 12.09 43.62 -23.98
CA ALA A 339 10.88 43.53 -24.79
C ALA A 339 9.75 42.77 -24.06
N ASP A 340 8.54 43.36 -24.06
CA ASP A 340 7.34 42.74 -23.50
C ASP A 340 7.03 41.37 -24.13
N ILE A 341 6.63 40.41 -23.31
CA ILE A 341 6.34 39.05 -23.78
C ILE A 341 4.92 38.97 -24.34
N GLU A 342 4.82 38.96 -25.67
CA GLU A 342 3.59 38.58 -26.35
C GLU A 342 3.25 37.11 -26.01
N LYS A 343 2.28 36.91 -25.11
CA LYS A 343 1.84 35.57 -24.66
C LYS A 343 1.43 34.64 -25.82
N ALA A 344 0.95 35.20 -26.94
CA ALA A 344 0.62 34.44 -28.14
C ALA A 344 1.85 34.00 -28.96
N HIS A 345 2.99 34.72 -28.89
CA HIS A 345 4.26 34.27 -29.46
C HIS A 345 4.92 33.22 -28.58
N TYR A 346 4.99 33.44 -27.26
CA TYR A 346 5.55 32.48 -26.30
C TYR A 346 4.88 31.10 -26.39
N ARG A 347 3.55 31.05 -26.53
CA ARG A 347 2.79 29.78 -26.69
C ARG A 347 3.01 29.07 -28.03
N LYS A 348 3.47 29.78 -29.08
CA LYS A 348 3.72 29.21 -30.42
C LYS A 348 5.18 28.83 -30.63
N SER A 349 6.09 29.60 -30.06
CA SER A 349 7.54 29.53 -30.29
C SER A 349 8.35 29.47 -28.98
N PRO A 350 8.01 28.59 -28.02
CA PRO A 350 8.62 28.63 -26.68
C PRO A 350 10.14 28.38 -26.67
N SER A 351 10.66 27.63 -27.64
CA SER A 351 12.10 27.40 -27.81
C SER A 351 12.93 28.67 -28.12
N ALA A 352 12.28 29.75 -28.57
CA ALA A 352 12.90 31.07 -28.76
C ALA A 352 13.19 31.81 -27.44
N TYR A 353 12.77 31.25 -26.29
CA TYR A 353 12.92 31.85 -24.97
C TYR A 353 13.93 31.08 -24.10
N GLU A 354 14.48 31.75 -23.10
CA GLU A 354 15.35 31.22 -22.05
C GLU A 354 14.84 31.62 -20.66
N PRO A 355 15.08 30.79 -19.61
CA PRO A 355 14.57 31.06 -18.27
C PRO A 355 15.38 32.15 -17.56
N ILE A 356 14.68 33.02 -16.83
CA ILE A 356 15.28 34.14 -16.05
C ILE A 356 14.76 34.22 -14.61
N PHE A 357 13.87 33.31 -14.21
CA PHE A 357 13.34 33.26 -12.83
C PHE A 357 14.49 33.18 -11.80
N HIS A 358 15.51 32.36 -12.07
CA HIS A 358 16.70 32.23 -11.25
C HIS A 358 17.58 33.50 -11.20
N GLU A 359 17.48 34.40 -12.19
CA GLU A 359 18.16 35.70 -12.16
C GLU A 359 17.34 36.76 -11.38
N LYS A 360 16.03 36.85 -11.66
CA LYS A 360 15.17 37.96 -11.21
C LYS A 360 14.43 37.73 -9.88
N VAL A 361 14.12 36.46 -9.55
CA VAL A 361 13.13 36.11 -8.52
C VAL A 361 13.71 35.13 -7.51
N GLY A 362 14.35 34.06 -7.98
CA GLY A 362 15.00 33.04 -7.15
C GLY A 362 15.87 33.60 -6.01
N PRO A 363 16.71 34.63 -6.24
CA PRO A 363 17.56 35.20 -5.18
C PRO A 363 16.80 35.93 -4.05
N HIS A 364 15.47 36.03 -4.12
CA HIS A 364 14.63 36.86 -3.25
C HIS A 364 13.41 36.12 -2.68
N VAL A 365 13.32 34.79 -2.85
CA VAL A 365 12.13 33.99 -2.48
C VAL A 365 12.48 32.93 -1.45
N ASN A 366 11.64 32.82 -0.42
CA ASN A 366 11.78 31.81 0.64
C ASN A 366 10.79 30.66 0.51
N VAL A 367 9.69 30.87 -0.21
CA VAL A 367 8.65 29.88 -0.43
C VAL A 367 8.18 29.97 -1.88
N LEU A 368 8.40 28.91 -2.66
CA LEU A 368 7.90 28.82 -4.03
C LEU A 368 6.62 27.97 -4.03
N VAL A 369 5.49 28.60 -4.36
CA VAL A 369 4.19 27.94 -4.54
C VAL A 369 3.95 27.76 -6.03
N ASN A 370 4.35 26.60 -6.55
CA ASN A 370 4.23 26.28 -7.97
C ASN A 370 2.83 25.72 -8.28
N GLY A 371 2.17 26.31 -9.28
CA GLY A 371 0.83 25.93 -9.74
C GLY A 371 0.55 26.35 -11.18
N MET A 372 1.61 26.49 -11.98
CA MET A 372 1.54 26.79 -13.42
C MET A 372 1.29 25.53 -14.24
N TYR A 373 0.80 25.71 -15.47
CA TYR A 373 0.88 24.67 -16.50
C TYR A 373 2.27 24.70 -17.13
N TRP A 374 2.86 23.53 -17.37
CA TRP A 374 4.12 23.37 -18.09
C TRP A 374 4.08 22.12 -18.98
N ASP A 375 4.89 22.09 -20.04
CA ASP A 375 5.26 20.87 -20.76
C ASP A 375 6.63 21.04 -21.41
N GLN A 376 7.24 19.95 -21.86
CA GLN A 376 8.63 19.88 -22.35
C GLN A 376 9.00 20.85 -23.49
N ARG A 377 8.02 21.48 -24.16
CA ARG A 377 8.29 22.52 -25.18
C ARG A 377 8.72 23.85 -24.55
N TYR A 378 8.34 24.09 -23.30
CA TYR A 378 8.58 25.33 -22.58
C TYR A 378 9.88 25.25 -21.75
N PRO A 379 10.64 26.35 -21.63
CA PRO A 379 11.72 26.43 -20.66
C PRO A 379 11.21 26.08 -19.26
N ARG A 380 12.02 25.37 -18.46
CA ARG A 380 11.73 25.15 -17.03
C ARG A 380 11.75 26.48 -16.27
N LEU A 381 11.02 26.54 -15.16
CA LEU A 381 11.07 27.65 -14.22
C LEU A 381 12.42 27.69 -13.49
N LEU A 382 12.89 26.52 -13.04
CA LEU A 382 14.13 26.39 -12.28
C LEU A 382 14.76 25.00 -12.51
N THR A 383 16.01 24.95 -12.94
CA THR A 383 16.80 23.72 -13.13
C THR A 383 17.60 23.35 -11.87
N LYS A 384 18.04 22.08 -11.78
CA LYS A 384 18.99 21.62 -10.74
C LYS A 384 20.26 22.48 -10.72
N GLU A 385 20.84 22.75 -11.88
CA GLU A 385 22.01 23.62 -12.04
C GLU A 385 21.75 25.05 -11.50
N GLN A 386 20.57 25.62 -11.75
CA GLN A 386 20.23 26.98 -11.34
C GLN A 386 20.01 27.10 -9.83
N ILE A 387 19.35 26.15 -9.18
CA ILE A 387 19.18 26.17 -7.72
C ILE A 387 20.52 25.91 -7.01
N LYS A 388 21.35 25.02 -7.55
CA LYS A 388 22.72 24.78 -7.07
C LYS A 388 23.60 26.03 -7.18
N GLN A 389 23.50 26.77 -8.30
CA GLN A 389 24.19 28.05 -8.49
C GLN A 389 23.68 29.13 -7.52
N LEU A 390 22.37 29.23 -7.29
CA LEU A 390 21.80 30.16 -6.29
C LEU A 390 22.37 29.93 -4.88
N TYR A 391 22.49 28.67 -4.45
CA TYR A 391 23.10 28.32 -3.16
C TYR A 391 24.60 28.65 -3.14
N ALA A 392 25.34 28.35 -4.22
CA ALA A 392 26.76 28.72 -4.36
C ALA A 392 27.01 30.25 -4.33
N ASP A 393 26.08 31.06 -4.84
CA ASP A 393 26.13 32.52 -4.81
C ASP A 393 25.62 33.13 -3.48
N GLY A 394 25.31 32.31 -2.46
CA GLY A 394 24.84 32.76 -1.16
C GLY A 394 23.38 33.26 -1.16
N ASN A 395 22.54 32.70 -2.03
CA ASN A 395 21.09 32.91 -2.07
C ASN A 395 20.37 31.59 -1.73
N ASP A 396 20.77 31.00 -0.60
CA ASP A 396 20.31 29.75 0.00
C ASP A 396 18.96 29.86 0.76
N GLY A 397 18.31 31.01 0.68
CA GLY A 397 17.14 31.36 1.50
C GLY A 397 15.81 30.67 1.15
N LEU A 398 15.78 29.75 0.19
CA LEU A 398 14.58 29.01 -0.23
C LEU A 398 14.28 27.88 0.76
N LEU A 399 13.33 28.10 1.67
CA LEU A 399 12.97 27.17 2.73
C LEU A 399 12.04 26.04 2.26
N ALA A 400 11.11 26.35 1.35
CA ALA A 400 10.10 25.40 0.92
C ALA A 400 9.67 25.55 -0.55
N LEU A 401 9.41 24.41 -1.19
CA LEU A 401 8.71 24.29 -2.47
C LEU A 401 7.38 23.57 -2.24
N ALA A 402 6.29 24.20 -2.66
CA ALA A 402 4.98 23.60 -2.75
C ALA A 402 4.62 23.43 -4.22
N ASP A 403 4.93 22.27 -4.79
CA ASP A 403 4.60 21.96 -6.17
C ASP A 403 3.22 21.32 -6.28
N ILE A 404 2.22 22.18 -6.49
CA ILE A 404 0.80 21.82 -6.62
C ILE A 404 0.48 21.42 -8.08
N SER A 405 1.44 21.48 -9.01
CA SER A 405 1.30 20.81 -10.32
C SER A 405 1.69 19.33 -10.24
N CYS A 406 2.66 19.00 -9.38
CA CYS A 406 3.15 17.64 -9.14
C CYS A 406 3.77 16.97 -10.40
N ASP A 407 4.23 17.77 -11.37
CA ASP A 407 4.89 17.27 -12.58
C ASP A 407 6.37 16.90 -12.28
N ILE A 408 6.63 15.62 -11.98
CA ILE A 408 7.97 15.09 -11.68
C ILE A 408 8.98 15.46 -12.79
N GLY A 409 10.10 16.08 -12.40
CA GLY A 409 11.12 16.59 -13.31
C GLY A 409 10.66 17.74 -14.24
N GLY A 410 9.49 18.31 -13.97
CA GLY A 410 8.74 19.23 -14.84
C GLY A 410 9.24 20.68 -14.80
N SER A 411 8.36 21.64 -14.47
CA SER A 411 8.73 23.06 -14.41
C SER A 411 9.80 23.38 -13.37
N VAL A 412 9.82 22.64 -12.27
CA VAL A 412 10.90 22.67 -11.27
C VAL A 412 11.59 21.31 -11.32
N GLU A 413 12.83 21.29 -11.78
CA GLU A 413 13.49 20.03 -12.18
C GLU A 413 13.76 19.07 -11.00
N PHE A 414 13.95 19.61 -9.81
CA PHE A 414 14.28 18.86 -8.59
C PHE A 414 13.05 18.35 -7.81
N LEU A 415 11.85 18.41 -8.40
CA LEU A 415 10.73 17.58 -7.94
C LEU A 415 10.95 16.14 -8.44
N GLU A 416 11.69 15.33 -7.68
CA GLU A 416 12.08 13.97 -8.10
C GLU A 416 10.99 12.92 -7.89
N LYS A 417 10.12 13.12 -6.90
CA LYS A 417 9.04 12.19 -6.55
C LYS A 417 7.78 12.94 -6.10
N SER A 418 6.62 12.29 -6.26
CA SER A 418 5.38 12.71 -5.62
C SER A 418 5.37 12.30 -4.14
N THR A 419 4.64 13.04 -3.31
CA THR A 419 4.40 12.75 -1.90
C THR A 419 2.97 12.28 -1.65
N SER A 420 2.72 11.66 -0.50
CA SER A 420 1.38 11.16 -0.10
C SER A 420 0.83 11.96 1.07
N VAL A 421 -0.48 11.88 1.35
CA VAL A 421 -1.10 12.65 2.45
C VAL A 421 -0.58 12.24 3.84
N GLU A 422 -0.02 11.03 3.99
CA GLU A 422 0.70 10.56 5.19
C GLU A 422 2.11 11.11 5.33
N LYS A 423 2.86 11.10 4.21
CA LYS A 423 4.25 11.58 4.11
C LYS A 423 4.27 12.73 3.08
N PRO A 424 3.68 13.91 3.38
CA PRO A 424 3.42 14.95 2.38
C PRO A 424 4.66 15.73 1.96
N TYR A 425 5.79 15.54 2.64
CA TYR A 425 7.04 16.26 2.42
C TYR A 425 8.22 15.30 2.22
N PHE A 426 9.15 15.70 1.36
CA PHE A 426 10.53 15.23 1.37
C PHE A 426 11.48 16.44 1.45
N HIS A 427 12.78 16.20 1.54
CA HIS A 427 13.82 17.21 1.60
C HIS A 427 14.78 17.08 0.42
N TYR A 428 15.20 18.21 -0.15
CA TYR A 428 16.19 18.27 -1.23
C TYR A 428 17.38 19.13 -0.82
N ASP A 429 18.58 18.66 -1.14
CA ASP A 429 19.86 19.35 -0.96
C ASP A 429 20.39 19.84 -2.33
N PRO A 430 20.29 21.15 -2.65
CA PRO A 430 20.79 21.71 -3.91
C PRO A 430 22.31 21.66 -4.07
N VAL A 431 23.08 21.52 -2.98
CA VAL A 431 24.55 21.50 -3.02
C VAL A 431 25.04 20.11 -3.42
N ASN A 432 24.48 19.06 -2.83
CA ASN A 432 24.87 17.67 -3.12
C ASN A 432 24.06 17.04 -4.26
N ASP A 433 22.88 17.60 -4.58
CA ASP A 433 21.87 17.03 -5.48
C ASP A 433 21.25 15.72 -4.94
N GLU A 434 20.92 15.73 -3.64
CA GLU A 434 20.37 14.58 -2.89
C GLU A 434 18.92 14.81 -2.44
N VAL A 435 18.12 13.75 -2.41
CA VAL A 435 16.77 13.70 -1.82
C VAL A 435 16.77 12.83 -0.56
N SER A 436 15.98 13.23 0.44
CA SER A 436 15.84 12.55 1.73
C SER A 436 14.41 12.67 2.25
N ASP A 437 13.89 11.65 2.94
CA ASP A 437 12.57 11.74 3.61
C ASP A 437 12.66 12.38 5.02
N GLU A 438 13.87 12.66 5.52
CA GLU A 438 14.07 13.48 6.71
C GLU A 438 14.24 14.95 6.33
N ILE A 439 13.45 15.84 6.93
CA ILE A 439 13.64 17.30 6.79
C ILE A 439 14.91 17.72 7.53
N LYS A 440 15.88 18.27 6.79
CA LYS A 440 17.19 18.70 7.30
C LYS A 440 17.21 20.21 7.51
N ARG A 441 18.16 20.70 8.32
CA ARG A 441 18.29 22.14 8.65
C ARG A 441 18.60 23.03 7.44
N GLU A 442 19.34 22.51 6.46
CA GLU A 442 19.83 23.20 5.26
C GLU A 442 19.31 22.47 4.01
N GLY A 443 18.96 23.21 2.96
CA GLY A 443 18.23 22.71 1.78
C GLY A 443 16.76 23.14 1.79
N ILE A 444 15.90 22.40 1.07
CA ILE A 444 14.52 22.78 0.75
C ILE A 444 13.56 21.66 1.17
N THR A 445 12.53 21.96 1.98
CA THR A 445 11.39 21.06 2.17
C THR A 445 10.46 21.13 0.95
N ILE A 446 10.15 19.98 0.34
CA ILE A 446 9.35 19.88 -0.89
C ILE A 446 8.06 19.12 -0.63
N MET A 447 6.92 19.72 -1.00
CA MET A 447 5.61 19.09 -1.07
C MET A 447 5.21 18.88 -2.55
N GLY A 448 4.78 17.68 -2.91
CA GLY A 448 4.29 17.34 -4.25
C GLY A 448 3.20 16.26 -4.21
N VAL A 449 2.06 16.57 -3.59
CA VAL A 449 0.95 15.61 -3.41
C VAL A 449 0.01 15.63 -4.62
N ASP A 450 -0.14 14.49 -5.31
CA ASP A 450 -0.90 14.39 -6.58
C ASP A 450 -2.43 14.55 -6.43
N ILE A 451 -2.97 14.30 -5.24
CA ILE A 451 -4.41 14.28 -4.94
C ILE A 451 -4.90 15.39 -3.98
N LEU A 452 -4.19 16.51 -3.81
CA LEU A 452 -4.52 17.58 -2.85
C LEU A 452 -6.02 17.95 -2.66
N PRO A 453 -6.91 18.04 -3.68
CA PRO A 453 -8.34 18.30 -3.44
C PRO A 453 -9.08 17.21 -2.64
N SER A 454 -8.48 16.05 -2.43
CA SER A 454 -9.02 14.96 -1.59
C SER A 454 -8.93 15.25 -0.08
N GLU A 455 -8.07 16.19 0.32
CA GLU A 455 -7.94 16.65 1.70
C GLU A 455 -9.07 17.61 2.13
N LEU A 456 -9.69 18.30 1.16
CA LEU A 456 -10.89 19.13 1.34
C LEU A 456 -12.10 18.53 0.59
N PRO A 457 -12.50 17.27 0.88
CA PRO A 457 -13.32 16.51 -0.05
C PRO A 457 -14.80 16.92 -0.04
N ARG A 458 -15.32 17.60 1.01
CA ARG A 458 -16.71 18.07 1.01
C ARG A 458 -16.90 19.19 -0.01
N GLU A 459 -16.07 20.22 0.07
CA GLU A 459 -16.11 21.40 -0.78
C GLU A 459 -15.66 21.08 -2.21
N ALA A 460 -14.63 20.25 -2.36
CA ALA A 460 -14.18 19.77 -3.67
C ALA A 460 -15.27 18.96 -4.37
N SER A 461 -15.94 18.03 -3.68
CA SER A 461 -17.04 17.25 -4.26
C SER A 461 -18.26 18.11 -4.57
N LYS A 462 -18.62 19.08 -3.71
CA LYS A 462 -19.73 19.98 -4.00
C LYS A 462 -19.46 20.79 -5.27
N TYR A 463 -18.32 21.47 -5.36
CA TYR A 463 -17.97 22.27 -6.54
C TYR A 463 -17.93 21.42 -7.82
N PHE A 464 -17.37 20.21 -7.73
CA PHE A 464 -17.32 19.26 -8.84
C PHE A 464 -18.72 18.83 -9.29
N GLY A 465 -19.58 18.43 -8.35
CA GLY A 465 -20.96 18.08 -8.60
C GLY A 465 -21.82 19.25 -9.09
N ASP A 466 -21.59 20.48 -8.63
CA ASP A 466 -22.31 21.69 -9.09
C ASP A 466 -21.98 21.99 -10.57
N ALA A 467 -20.79 21.61 -11.05
CA ALA A 467 -20.39 21.71 -12.46
C ALA A 467 -20.84 20.50 -13.30
N LEU A 468 -20.99 19.31 -12.70
CA LEU A 468 -21.35 18.07 -13.39
C LEU A 468 -22.86 17.88 -13.52
N LEU A 469 -23.62 18.16 -12.46
CA LEU A 469 -25.06 17.89 -12.34
C LEU A 469 -25.89 18.40 -13.55
N PRO A 470 -25.68 19.62 -14.09
CA PRO A 470 -26.47 20.12 -15.22
C PRO A 470 -26.30 19.33 -16.52
N LEU A 471 -25.27 18.48 -16.63
CA LEU A 471 -24.99 17.67 -17.81
C LEU A 471 -25.70 16.30 -17.76
N LEU A 472 -25.93 15.76 -16.56
CA LEU A 472 -26.39 14.38 -16.35
C LEU A 472 -27.75 14.02 -16.97
N PRO A 473 -28.80 14.90 -16.97
CA PRO A 473 -30.10 14.62 -17.60
C PRO A 473 -30.00 14.06 -19.02
N GLY A 474 -29.11 14.64 -19.86
CA GLY A 474 -28.94 14.23 -21.26
C GLY A 474 -28.40 12.80 -21.46
N LEU A 475 -27.94 12.12 -20.40
CA LEU A 475 -27.50 10.72 -20.41
C LEU A 475 -28.42 9.79 -19.58
N LEU A 476 -29.47 10.34 -18.97
CA LEU A 476 -30.43 9.62 -18.13
C LEU A 476 -31.82 9.51 -18.77
N ASP A 477 -32.26 10.54 -19.50
CA ASP A 477 -33.57 10.60 -20.15
C ASP A 477 -33.79 9.48 -21.20
N GLU A 478 -34.93 8.79 -21.16
CA GLU A 478 -35.23 7.67 -22.07
C GLU A 478 -35.34 8.09 -23.55
N GLU A 479 -35.81 9.30 -23.83
CA GLU A 479 -35.97 9.82 -25.19
C GLU A 479 -34.73 10.58 -25.72
N ALA A 480 -33.57 10.55 -25.02
CA ALA A 480 -32.41 11.35 -25.42
C ALA A 480 -31.77 10.89 -26.75
N SER A 481 -32.12 11.61 -27.81
CA SER A 481 -31.49 11.51 -29.12
C SER A 481 -30.08 12.10 -29.14
N LYS A 482 -29.30 11.78 -30.17
CA LYS A 482 -27.96 12.37 -30.39
C LYS A 482 -27.98 13.90 -30.64
N SER A 483 -29.16 14.54 -30.77
CA SER A 483 -29.31 15.99 -30.86
C SER A 483 -29.87 16.66 -29.61
N SER A 484 -30.17 15.91 -28.53
CA SER A 484 -30.55 16.48 -27.22
C SER A 484 -29.41 16.41 -26.19
N VAL A 485 -28.34 15.66 -26.46
CA VAL A 485 -27.13 15.62 -25.64
C VAL A 485 -26.20 16.76 -26.03
N SER A 486 -25.57 17.41 -25.04
CA SER A 486 -24.70 18.56 -25.27
C SER A 486 -23.43 18.18 -26.04
N SER A 487 -22.88 19.09 -26.84
CA SER A 487 -21.68 18.80 -27.64
C SER A 487 -20.45 18.56 -26.75
N GLU A 488 -20.42 19.12 -25.54
CA GLU A 488 -19.40 18.85 -24.53
C GLU A 488 -19.34 17.36 -24.18
N LEU A 489 -20.48 16.75 -23.82
CA LEU A 489 -20.59 15.32 -23.50
C LEU A 489 -20.35 14.42 -24.72
N VAL A 490 -20.89 14.76 -25.88
CA VAL A 490 -20.63 13.99 -27.11
C VAL A 490 -19.14 14.00 -27.45
N SER A 491 -18.44 15.09 -27.15
CA SER A 491 -16.99 15.23 -27.37
C SER A 491 -16.11 14.61 -26.27
N SER A 492 -16.65 14.23 -25.11
CA SER A 492 -15.90 13.57 -24.03
C SER A 492 -16.01 12.04 -24.03
N CYS A 493 -16.87 11.50 -24.90
CA CYS A 493 -17.05 10.07 -25.12
C CYS A 493 -15.81 9.45 -25.82
N ILE A 494 -15.00 8.70 -25.09
CA ILE A 494 -13.76 8.06 -25.58
C ILE A 494 -14.07 6.73 -26.27
N THR A 495 -14.84 5.87 -25.63
CA THR A 495 -15.27 4.57 -26.17
C THR A 495 -16.77 4.52 -26.37
N ALA A 496 -17.23 3.79 -27.38
CA ALA A 496 -18.63 3.37 -27.55
C ALA A 496 -18.71 2.20 -28.53
N HIS A 497 -19.67 1.29 -28.35
CA HIS A 497 -19.92 0.16 -29.26
C HIS A 497 -18.69 -0.77 -29.48
N GLY A 498 -17.83 -0.88 -28.47
CA GLY A 498 -16.56 -1.64 -28.53
C GLY A 498 -15.40 -0.94 -29.25
N GLU A 499 -15.57 0.30 -29.72
CA GLU A 499 -14.56 1.05 -30.47
C GLU A 499 -14.18 2.40 -29.81
N LEU A 500 -13.02 2.95 -30.19
CA LEU A 500 -12.65 4.35 -29.94
C LEU A 500 -13.44 5.29 -30.84
N THR A 501 -14.04 6.35 -30.30
CA THR A 501 -14.71 7.37 -31.12
C THR A 501 -13.68 8.18 -31.93
N GLU A 502 -14.10 8.77 -33.06
CA GLU A 502 -13.19 9.40 -34.04
C GLU A 502 -12.17 10.38 -33.41
N LYS A 503 -12.58 11.17 -32.41
CA LYS A 503 -11.72 12.14 -31.71
C LYS A 503 -10.55 11.47 -30.96
N PHE A 504 -10.68 10.20 -30.59
CA PHE A 504 -9.74 9.46 -29.74
C PHE A 504 -9.05 8.29 -30.46
N LYS A 505 -9.28 8.06 -31.75
CA LYS A 505 -8.55 7.05 -32.55
C LYS A 505 -7.02 7.29 -32.63
N TYR A 506 -6.53 8.47 -32.24
CA TYR A 506 -5.10 8.70 -32.05
C TYR A 506 -4.52 7.88 -30.87
N ILE A 507 -5.33 7.49 -29.88
CA ILE A 507 -4.87 6.67 -28.75
C ILE A 507 -4.39 5.30 -29.24
N ASP A 508 -4.97 4.79 -30.33
CA ASP A 508 -4.49 3.57 -30.98
C ASP A 508 -3.09 3.74 -31.60
N GLN A 509 -2.74 4.95 -32.03
CA GLN A 509 -1.40 5.29 -32.53
C GLN A 509 -0.41 5.47 -31.37
N LEU A 510 -0.83 6.10 -30.25
CA LEU A 510 -0.04 6.17 -29.03
C LEU A 510 0.20 4.77 -28.44
N LYS A 511 -0.84 3.95 -28.30
CA LYS A 511 -0.76 2.56 -27.86
C LYS A 511 0.17 1.75 -28.75
N ARG A 512 0.14 1.93 -30.08
CA ARG A 512 1.11 1.31 -31.01
C ARG A 512 2.54 1.85 -30.84
N ALA A 513 2.73 3.15 -30.56
CA ALA A 513 4.05 3.75 -30.33
C ALA A 513 4.66 3.30 -29.00
N VAL A 514 3.92 3.44 -27.90
CA VAL A 514 4.29 2.97 -26.55
C VAL A 514 4.52 1.46 -26.54
N LEU A 515 3.68 0.67 -27.22
CA LEU A 515 3.96 -0.76 -27.40
C LEU A 515 5.19 -1.00 -28.28
N LYS A 516 5.51 -0.17 -29.27
CA LYS A 516 6.76 -0.31 -30.06
C LYS A 516 8.00 -0.05 -29.21
N GLU A 517 7.89 0.90 -28.27
CA GLU A 517 8.91 1.25 -27.28
C GLU A 517 9.09 0.13 -26.23
N GLN A 518 7.99 -0.35 -25.63
CA GLN A 518 8.01 -1.48 -24.68
C GLN A 518 8.37 -2.82 -25.35
N ARG A 519 8.09 -3.01 -26.64
CA ARG A 519 8.56 -4.17 -27.44
C ARG A 519 10.05 -4.12 -27.77
N ALA A 520 10.74 -2.99 -27.55
CA ALA A 520 12.20 -2.93 -27.55
C ALA A 520 12.79 -3.39 -26.20
N VAL A 521 12.05 -3.27 -25.10
CA VAL A 521 12.47 -3.69 -23.75
C VAL A 521 12.32 -5.22 -23.57
N ASN A 522 11.19 -5.80 -24.00
CA ASN A 522 10.87 -7.22 -23.73
C ASN A 522 11.25 -8.18 -24.87
N ALA A 523 12.56 -8.31 -25.16
CA ALA A 523 13.09 -9.23 -26.16
C ALA A 523 12.82 -10.73 -25.87
N LYS A 524 12.66 -11.10 -24.58
CA LYS A 524 12.62 -12.49 -24.10
C LYS A 524 11.43 -13.31 -24.63
N ALA A 525 10.28 -12.68 -24.85
CA ALA A 525 9.06 -13.35 -25.31
C ALA A 525 9.06 -13.67 -26.82
N ARG A 526 9.74 -12.87 -27.64
CA ARG A 526 9.73 -13.01 -29.11
C ARG A 526 10.52 -14.22 -29.60
N LEU A 527 11.57 -14.61 -28.88
CA LEU A 527 12.35 -15.82 -29.19
C LEU A 527 11.52 -17.11 -29.18
N ALA A 528 10.42 -17.17 -28.41
CA ALA A 528 9.51 -18.31 -28.40
C ALA A 528 8.59 -18.38 -29.63
N ALA A 529 8.14 -17.23 -30.14
CA ALA A 529 7.18 -17.15 -31.25
C ALA A 529 7.78 -17.49 -32.63
N VAL A 530 9.10 -17.32 -32.80
CA VAL A 530 9.79 -17.53 -34.09
C VAL A 530 9.82 -19.01 -34.53
N ASP A 531 9.81 -19.96 -33.59
CA ASP A 531 9.86 -21.41 -33.90
C ASP A 531 8.49 -21.94 -34.39
N GLU A 532 7.37 -21.29 -34.02
CA GLU A 532 6.03 -21.61 -34.55
C GLU A 532 5.83 -21.15 -36.01
N GLN A 533 6.48 -20.05 -36.41
CA GLN A 533 6.30 -19.45 -37.74
C GLN A 533 7.36 -19.87 -38.78
N ASN A 534 8.21 -20.86 -38.47
CA ASN A 534 9.30 -21.30 -39.34
C ASN A 534 10.20 -20.13 -39.80
N GLY A 535 10.60 -19.26 -38.88
CA GLY A 535 11.63 -18.26 -39.14
C GLY A 535 13.04 -18.85 -39.25
N THR A 536 14.01 -18.02 -39.62
CA THR A 536 15.44 -18.31 -39.49
C THR A 536 16.11 -17.09 -38.84
N ILE A 537 16.88 -17.30 -37.78
CA ILE A 537 17.50 -16.21 -37.01
C ILE A 537 18.88 -15.87 -37.58
N VAL A 538 19.13 -14.58 -37.75
CA VAL A 538 20.37 -13.98 -38.29
C VAL A 538 20.93 -13.00 -37.26
N GLN A 539 22.25 -13.02 -37.05
CA GLN A 539 22.96 -12.04 -36.23
C GLN A 539 23.87 -11.18 -37.11
N LEU A 540 23.86 -9.87 -36.90
CA LEU A 540 24.72 -8.88 -37.55
C LEU A 540 25.44 -8.04 -36.50
N ASP A 541 26.76 -7.89 -36.63
CA ASP A 541 27.59 -7.06 -35.75
C ASP A 541 28.44 -6.13 -36.62
N GLY A 542 28.46 -4.81 -36.37
CA GLY A 542 29.27 -3.83 -37.10
C GLY A 542 28.68 -2.41 -37.07
N HIS A 543 29.17 -1.48 -37.89
CA HIS A 543 28.59 -0.13 -38.06
C HIS A 543 27.31 -0.18 -38.91
N LEU A 544 26.28 -0.86 -38.41
CA LEU A 544 25.08 -1.24 -39.18
C LEU A 544 24.31 -0.03 -39.74
N PHE A 545 24.25 1.07 -38.98
CA PHE A 545 23.50 2.28 -39.32
C PHE A 545 24.32 3.26 -40.18
N ASP A 546 25.52 3.64 -39.73
CA ASP A 546 26.35 4.67 -40.40
C ASP A 546 26.87 4.22 -41.78
N SER A 547 27.00 2.91 -42.00
CA SER A 547 27.32 2.34 -43.32
C SER A 547 26.09 2.15 -44.22
N GLY A 548 24.88 2.33 -43.68
CA GLY A 548 23.61 2.00 -44.33
C GLY A 548 23.32 0.50 -44.45
N LEU A 549 24.18 -0.39 -43.94
CA LEU A 549 24.04 -1.84 -44.06
C LEU A 549 22.68 -2.35 -43.57
N ILE A 550 22.16 -1.85 -42.44
CA ILE A 550 20.86 -2.29 -41.92
C ILE A 550 19.72 -1.97 -42.88
N ASN A 551 19.74 -0.82 -43.55
CA ASN A 551 18.72 -0.46 -44.54
C ASN A 551 18.80 -1.40 -45.74
N ASN A 552 20.00 -1.61 -46.31
CA ASN A 552 20.18 -2.56 -47.42
C ASN A 552 19.74 -4.00 -47.06
N VAL A 553 19.81 -4.38 -45.78
CA VAL A 553 19.34 -5.69 -45.26
C VAL A 553 17.82 -5.73 -45.14
N LEU A 554 17.16 -4.63 -44.74
CA LEU A 554 15.70 -4.52 -44.71
C LEU A 554 15.11 -4.45 -46.12
N ASP A 555 15.69 -3.62 -46.99
CA ASP A 555 15.31 -3.48 -48.41
C ASP A 555 15.35 -4.86 -49.11
N LEU A 556 16.41 -5.64 -48.88
CA LEU A 556 16.60 -7.00 -49.40
C LEU A 556 15.55 -8.01 -48.90
N VAL A 557 14.98 -7.79 -47.72
CA VAL A 557 13.88 -8.64 -47.20
C VAL A 557 12.57 -8.28 -47.92
N GLU A 558 12.28 -6.98 -48.03
CA GLU A 558 11.04 -6.47 -48.66
C GLU A 558 10.98 -6.80 -50.16
N ASP A 559 12.08 -6.60 -50.90
CA ASP A 559 12.22 -6.96 -52.33
C ASP A 559 11.97 -8.45 -52.63
N ARG A 560 12.07 -9.31 -51.61
CA ARG A 560 11.86 -10.76 -51.72
C ARG A 560 10.55 -11.26 -51.13
N GLY A 561 9.69 -10.35 -50.63
CA GLY A 561 8.41 -10.71 -50.03
C GLY A 561 8.54 -11.54 -48.75
N CYS A 562 9.67 -11.39 -48.05
CA CYS A 562 9.88 -11.95 -46.72
C CYS A 562 9.50 -10.90 -45.66
N GLU A 563 9.32 -11.32 -44.41
CA GLU A 563 9.16 -10.42 -43.26
C GLU A 563 10.38 -10.53 -42.34
N VAL A 564 10.79 -9.41 -41.75
CA VAL A 564 11.92 -9.32 -40.81
C VAL A 564 11.50 -8.68 -39.50
N ASP A 565 11.71 -9.41 -38.41
CA ASP A 565 11.39 -8.95 -37.05
C ASP A 565 12.69 -8.77 -36.26
N ILE A 566 12.90 -7.60 -35.67
CA ILE A 566 14.11 -7.29 -34.90
C ILE A 566 13.92 -7.88 -33.49
N ILE A 567 14.69 -8.93 -33.18
CA ILE A 567 14.68 -9.63 -31.87
C ILE A 567 15.48 -8.83 -30.83
N LYS A 568 16.65 -8.32 -31.23
CA LYS A 568 17.55 -7.51 -30.40
C LYS A 568 18.22 -6.44 -31.25
N MET A 569 18.43 -5.24 -30.71
CA MET A 569 19.21 -4.18 -31.33
C MET A 569 19.93 -3.36 -30.26
N GLU A 570 21.25 -3.26 -30.37
CA GLU A 570 22.10 -2.37 -29.58
C GLU A 570 22.83 -1.44 -30.56
N VAL A 571 22.78 -0.12 -30.31
CA VAL A 571 23.29 0.90 -31.25
C VAL A 571 24.33 1.75 -30.54
N GLY A 572 25.54 1.83 -31.11
CA GLY A 572 26.62 2.64 -30.55
C GLY A 572 27.28 2.05 -29.29
N GLY A 573 27.54 0.74 -29.29
CA GLY A 573 28.38 0.07 -28.29
C GLY A 573 29.87 0.40 -28.44
N GLU A 574 30.76 -0.50 -28.02
CA GLU A 574 32.22 -0.28 -28.12
C GLU A 574 32.65 0.10 -29.55
N GLU A 575 33.55 1.07 -29.65
CA GLU A 575 33.99 1.72 -30.90
C GLU A 575 32.87 2.33 -31.78
N GLY A 576 31.63 2.46 -31.29
CA GLY A 576 30.48 2.92 -32.07
C GLY A 576 29.86 1.83 -32.95
N LYS A 577 30.17 0.56 -32.69
CA LYS A 577 29.60 -0.59 -33.41
C LYS A 577 28.22 -0.94 -32.86
N SER A 578 27.40 -1.57 -33.68
CA SER A 578 26.00 -1.92 -33.40
C SER A 578 25.79 -3.42 -33.58
N HIS A 579 24.92 -4.01 -32.77
CA HIS A 579 24.63 -5.43 -32.74
C HIS A 579 23.13 -5.66 -32.96
N ALA A 580 22.78 -6.45 -33.96
CA ALA A 580 21.40 -6.78 -34.31
C ALA A 580 21.19 -8.28 -34.36
N VAL A 581 20.06 -8.74 -33.80
CA VAL A 581 19.55 -10.10 -34.00
C VAL A 581 18.18 -9.99 -34.65
N LEU A 582 18.03 -10.65 -35.79
CA LEU A 582 16.87 -10.56 -36.69
C LEU A 582 16.24 -11.95 -36.86
N SER A 583 14.92 -12.03 -36.87
CA SER A 583 14.18 -13.16 -37.46
C SER A 583 13.86 -12.83 -38.91
N VAL A 584 14.11 -13.76 -39.84
CA VAL A 584 13.62 -13.66 -41.23
C VAL A 584 12.62 -14.79 -41.48
N THR A 585 11.42 -14.44 -41.93
CA THR A 585 10.30 -15.36 -42.21
C THR A 585 9.83 -15.20 -43.67
N GLY A 586 9.15 -16.22 -44.20
CA GLY A 586 8.63 -16.23 -45.58
C GLY A 586 9.35 -17.18 -46.54
N ASP A 587 8.72 -17.45 -47.68
CA ASP A 587 9.08 -18.52 -48.64
C ASP A 587 10.44 -18.34 -49.34
N GLN A 588 11.09 -17.16 -49.21
CA GLN A 588 12.40 -16.86 -49.80
C GLN A 588 13.50 -16.63 -48.74
N LYS A 589 13.22 -16.88 -47.45
CA LYS A 589 14.12 -16.56 -46.32
C LYS A 589 15.56 -17.06 -46.50
N ASP A 590 15.76 -18.28 -46.99
CA ASP A 590 17.10 -18.87 -47.11
C ASP A 590 17.91 -18.25 -48.28
N GLY A 591 17.22 -17.74 -49.31
CA GLY A 591 17.82 -16.97 -50.39
C GLY A 591 18.19 -15.55 -49.95
N VAL A 592 17.28 -14.88 -49.22
CA VAL A 592 17.55 -13.60 -48.56
C VAL A 592 18.79 -13.70 -47.65
N ILE A 593 18.88 -14.75 -46.84
CA ILE A 593 19.99 -14.97 -45.90
C ILE A 593 21.32 -15.27 -46.62
N ALA A 594 21.29 -15.97 -47.76
CA ALA A 594 22.46 -16.13 -48.60
C ALA A 594 22.93 -14.78 -49.16
N GLU A 595 22.00 -13.95 -49.63
CA GLU A 595 22.30 -12.62 -50.17
C GLU A 595 22.74 -11.62 -49.08
N MET A 596 22.23 -11.70 -47.85
CA MET A 596 22.74 -10.96 -46.68
C MET A 596 24.22 -11.28 -46.38
N LYS A 597 24.57 -12.58 -46.37
CA LYS A 597 25.96 -13.04 -46.18
C LYS A 597 26.88 -12.57 -47.32
N ASP A 598 26.35 -12.44 -48.53
CA ASP A 598 27.08 -11.97 -49.70
C ASP A 598 27.12 -10.42 -49.79
N LEU A 599 26.23 -9.70 -49.10
CA LEU A 599 26.16 -8.25 -49.04
C LEU A 599 27.18 -7.66 -48.06
N VAL A 600 27.33 -8.26 -46.88
CA VAL A 600 28.22 -7.77 -45.81
C VAL A 600 29.68 -7.56 -46.26
N PRO A 601 30.34 -8.51 -46.97
CA PRO A 601 31.70 -8.31 -47.50
C PRO A 601 31.81 -7.21 -48.58
N LYS A 602 30.69 -6.81 -49.20
CA LYS A 602 30.64 -5.75 -50.23
C LYS A 602 30.53 -4.35 -49.64
N LEU A 603 30.36 -4.23 -48.31
CA LEU A 603 30.34 -2.96 -47.57
C LEU A 603 31.47 -2.91 -46.52
N PRO A 604 32.76 -2.79 -46.91
CA PRO A 604 33.88 -2.81 -45.96
C PRO A 604 33.82 -1.74 -44.86
N ARG A 605 33.14 -0.61 -45.11
CA ARG A 605 32.92 0.46 -44.13
C ARG A 605 31.98 0.07 -42.98
N ALA A 606 31.27 -1.05 -43.09
CA ALA A 606 30.45 -1.57 -42.02
C ALA A 606 31.28 -2.33 -40.96
N GLU A 607 32.52 -2.76 -41.28
CA GLU A 607 33.33 -3.70 -40.49
C GLU A 607 32.55 -4.94 -40.02
N ALA A 608 31.52 -5.33 -40.78
CA ALA A 608 30.45 -6.16 -40.25
C ALA A 608 30.63 -7.67 -40.42
N THR A 609 29.94 -8.44 -39.59
CA THR A 609 29.81 -9.90 -39.71
C THR A 609 28.33 -10.31 -39.85
N CYS A 610 28.08 -11.53 -40.35
CA CYS A 610 26.74 -12.09 -40.52
C CYS A 610 26.73 -13.58 -40.17
N ALA A 611 26.08 -13.96 -39.08
CA ALA A 611 25.92 -15.33 -38.62
C ALA A 611 24.46 -15.80 -38.72
N VAL A 612 24.24 -17.11 -38.78
CA VAL A 612 22.91 -17.73 -38.82
C VAL A 612 22.81 -18.77 -37.72
N TYR A 613 21.65 -18.82 -37.06
CA TYR A 613 21.39 -19.74 -35.97
C TYR A 613 21.00 -21.13 -36.50
N GLU A 614 21.86 -22.13 -36.32
CA GLU A 614 21.60 -23.50 -36.76
C GLU A 614 20.98 -24.38 -35.65
N LYS A 615 20.01 -25.22 -36.03
CA LYS A 615 19.21 -26.02 -35.09
C LYS A 615 20.08 -27.07 -34.38
N GLY A 616 20.49 -26.80 -33.14
CA GLY A 616 21.25 -27.77 -32.33
C GLY A 616 21.86 -27.27 -31.01
N LYS A 617 22.08 -25.96 -30.80
CA LYS A 617 22.63 -25.41 -29.53
C LYS A 617 22.21 -23.95 -29.26
N PRO A 618 21.80 -23.58 -28.04
CA PRO A 618 21.16 -24.37 -26.97
C PRO A 618 19.63 -24.29 -27.06
N ALA A 619 18.91 -25.09 -26.27
CA ALA A 619 17.45 -25.14 -26.31
C ALA A 619 16.77 -24.22 -25.28
N ILE A 620 15.56 -23.76 -25.62
CA ILE A 620 14.49 -23.45 -24.66
C ILE A 620 13.39 -24.49 -24.93
N VAL A 621 12.79 -25.05 -23.88
CA VAL A 621 11.94 -26.24 -23.96
C VAL A 621 10.46 -25.83 -24.00
N THR A 622 9.75 -26.24 -25.06
CA THR A 622 8.29 -26.18 -25.15
C THR A 622 7.63 -27.40 -24.51
N ASP A 623 7.75 -27.47 -23.19
CA ASP A 623 6.85 -28.24 -22.34
C ASP A 623 6.77 -27.50 -21.00
N LEU A 624 5.57 -27.04 -20.61
CA LEU A 624 5.38 -26.50 -19.24
C LEU A 624 5.22 -27.69 -18.29
N ASN A 625 6.36 -28.32 -18.03
CA ASN A 625 6.56 -29.25 -16.94
C ASN A 625 6.46 -28.44 -15.63
N GLN A 626 5.21 -28.15 -15.22
CA GLN A 626 4.87 -27.27 -14.11
C GLN A 626 5.59 -27.75 -12.85
N LYS A 627 6.40 -26.90 -12.24
CA LYS A 627 7.20 -27.32 -11.09
C LYS A 627 6.27 -27.66 -9.93
N GLN A 628 6.31 -28.90 -9.46
CA GLN A 628 5.42 -29.37 -8.43
C GLN A 628 6.00 -29.05 -7.05
N VAL A 629 5.22 -28.27 -6.29
CA VAL A 629 5.57 -27.76 -4.96
C VAL A 629 4.73 -28.49 -3.93
N LEU A 630 5.36 -29.40 -3.17
CA LEU A 630 4.68 -30.20 -2.16
C LEU A 630 4.65 -29.47 -0.81
N VAL A 631 3.49 -28.96 -0.42
CA VAL A 631 3.28 -28.29 0.86
C VAL A 631 2.83 -29.30 1.91
N LEU A 632 3.66 -29.56 2.91
CA LEU A 632 3.36 -30.46 4.02
C LEU A 632 2.88 -29.64 5.22
N GLY A 633 1.60 -29.79 5.55
CA GLY A 633 0.90 -29.03 6.59
C GLY A 633 -0.06 -28.00 5.99
N ALA A 634 -1.34 -28.07 6.39
CA ALA A 634 -2.40 -27.18 5.90
C ALA A 634 -2.81 -26.10 6.92
N GLY A 635 -1.97 -25.82 7.92
CA GLY A 635 -2.23 -24.80 8.92
C GLY A 635 -2.26 -23.38 8.35
N ARG A 636 -2.68 -22.38 9.15
CA ARG A 636 -2.99 -21.00 8.71
C ARG A 636 -1.93 -20.34 7.80
N VAL A 637 -0.64 -20.58 8.06
CA VAL A 637 0.53 -20.07 7.32
C VAL A 637 0.63 -20.64 5.89
N ALA A 638 0.06 -21.82 5.64
CA ALA A 638 0.12 -22.46 4.33
C ALA A 638 -0.73 -21.73 3.28
N ASN A 639 -1.79 -21.00 3.67
CA ASN A 639 -2.62 -20.23 2.73
C ASN A 639 -1.80 -19.13 2.03
N SER A 640 -1.07 -18.31 2.78
CA SER A 640 -0.20 -17.24 2.23
C SER A 640 0.95 -17.81 1.39
N PHE A 641 1.50 -18.97 1.78
CA PHE A 641 2.47 -19.67 0.94
C PHE A 641 1.86 -20.13 -0.40
N ALA A 642 0.69 -20.78 -0.35
CA ALA A 642 0.04 -21.38 -1.51
C ALA A 642 -0.53 -20.32 -2.48
N GLU A 643 -1.00 -19.19 -1.94
CA GLU A 643 -1.40 -18.01 -2.71
C GLU A 643 -0.19 -17.47 -3.48
N TYR A 644 0.87 -17.02 -2.79
CA TYR A 644 2.06 -16.40 -3.42
C TYR A 644 2.66 -17.27 -4.52
N VAL A 645 2.98 -18.54 -4.21
CA VAL A 645 3.54 -19.48 -5.21
C VAL A 645 2.53 -19.83 -6.30
N GLY A 646 1.24 -19.87 -5.95
CA GLY A 646 0.13 -20.17 -6.84
C GLY A 646 -0.25 -19.05 -7.82
N ARG A 647 0.30 -17.84 -7.68
CA ARG A 647 0.17 -16.74 -8.66
C ARG A 647 0.82 -17.07 -10.01
N ARG A 648 1.77 -18.00 -10.05
CA ARG A 648 2.60 -18.33 -11.21
C ARG A 648 2.07 -19.51 -12.03
N ASP A 649 2.03 -19.37 -13.35
CA ASP A 649 1.51 -20.39 -14.26
C ASP A 649 2.43 -21.62 -14.43
N ASP A 650 3.70 -21.50 -14.06
CA ASP A 650 4.71 -22.56 -14.09
C ASP A 650 4.87 -23.29 -12.74
N ARG A 651 3.85 -23.23 -11.87
CA ARG A 651 3.79 -23.89 -10.56
C ARG A 651 2.52 -24.73 -10.42
N LYS A 652 2.67 -25.94 -9.87
CA LYS A 652 1.56 -26.78 -9.38
C LYS A 652 1.76 -26.97 -7.89
N VAL A 653 0.73 -26.68 -7.07
CA VAL A 653 0.85 -26.75 -5.60
C VAL A 653 0.09 -27.96 -5.08
N VAL A 654 0.78 -28.90 -4.43
CA VAL A 654 0.17 -30.11 -3.85
C VAL A 654 0.18 -29.98 -2.32
N VAL A 655 -0.98 -29.84 -1.70
CA VAL A 655 -1.11 -29.63 -0.26
C VAL A 655 -1.45 -30.93 0.46
N CYS A 656 -0.69 -31.26 1.51
CA CYS A 656 -0.89 -32.44 2.32
C CYS A 656 -1.22 -32.09 3.78
N GLY A 657 -2.19 -32.81 4.36
CA GLY A 657 -2.58 -32.64 5.76
C GLY A 657 -3.65 -33.65 6.19
N ASN A 658 -3.86 -33.78 7.50
CA ASN A 658 -4.81 -34.74 8.08
C ASN A 658 -6.24 -34.19 8.23
N VAL A 659 -6.45 -32.87 8.09
CA VAL A 659 -7.77 -32.22 8.14
C VAL A 659 -8.23 -31.84 6.72
N GLU A 660 -9.27 -32.49 6.22
CA GLU A 660 -9.77 -32.31 4.84
C GLU A 660 -10.20 -30.87 4.52
N ALA A 661 -10.80 -30.16 5.48
CA ALA A 661 -11.25 -28.78 5.29
C ALA A 661 -10.08 -27.79 5.11
N GLU A 662 -9.03 -27.96 5.92
CA GLU A 662 -7.81 -27.14 5.85
C GLU A 662 -7.06 -27.37 4.54
N VAL A 663 -6.84 -28.64 4.18
CA VAL A 663 -6.19 -29.03 2.91
C VAL A 663 -6.92 -28.45 1.70
N LYS A 664 -8.25 -28.44 1.71
CA LYS A 664 -9.06 -27.85 0.63
C LYS A 664 -9.01 -26.32 0.59
N SER A 665 -8.92 -25.66 1.75
CA SER A 665 -8.76 -24.19 1.81
C SER A 665 -7.45 -23.78 1.16
N VAL A 666 -6.33 -24.30 1.67
CA VAL A 666 -4.98 -23.98 1.20
C VAL A 666 -4.80 -24.33 -0.28
N ALA A 667 -5.32 -25.48 -0.73
CA ALA A 667 -5.25 -25.85 -2.14
C ALA A 667 -6.10 -24.95 -3.06
N SER A 668 -7.12 -24.24 -2.54
CA SER A 668 -7.93 -23.33 -3.34
C SER A 668 -7.33 -21.93 -3.53
N GLU A 669 -6.30 -21.57 -2.76
CA GLU A 669 -5.54 -20.32 -2.94
C GLU A 669 -4.62 -20.37 -4.18
N ALA A 670 -4.24 -21.57 -4.64
CA ALA A 670 -3.33 -21.76 -5.76
C ALA A 670 -4.06 -22.03 -7.08
N LYS A 671 -3.68 -21.33 -8.16
CA LYS A 671 -4.27 -21.48 -9.51
C LYS A 671 -4.24 -22.92 -10.05
N PHE A 672 -3.22 -23.68 -9.68
CA PHE A 672 -3.06 -25.11 -9.99
C PHE A 672 -2.86 -25.94 -8.70
N GLY A 673 -3.76 -25.74 -7.73
CA GLY A 673 -3.75 -26.46 -6.46
C GLY A 673 -4.40 -27.85 -6.48
N GLU A 674 -3.79 -28.80 -5.76
CA GLU A 674 -4.30 -30.15 -5.53
C GLU A 674 -4.22 -30.49 -4.03
N GLY A 675 -5.26 -31.08 -3.44
CA GLY A 675 -5.34 -31.38 -2.01
C GLY A 675 -5.32 -32.88 -1.72
N VAL A 676 -4.33 -33.36 -0.96
CA VAL A 676 -4.13 -34.78 -0.63
C VAL A 676 -4.25 -35.01 0.88
N VAL A 677 -5.39 -35.55 1.31
CA VAL A 677 -5.67 -35.77 2.74
C VAL A 677 -5.04 -37.09 3.22
N PHE A 678 -4.20 -37.02 4.26
CA PHE A 678 -3.72 -38.14 5.10
C PHE A 678 -2.85 -37.63 6.27
N ASP A 679 -2.64 -38.49 7.27
CA ASP A 679 -1.62 -38.26 8.30
C ASP A 679 -0.24 -38.74 7.81
N VAL A 680 0.65 -37.78 7.59
CA VAL A 680 2.04 -37.95 7.11
C VAL A 680 2.91 -38.84 8.01
N THR A 681 2.52 -39.07 9.26
CA THR A 681 3.20 -39.98 10.19
C THR A 681 2.71 -41.43 10.08
N SER A 682 1.54 -41.64 9.48
CA SER A 682 0.86 -42.95 9.39
C SER A 682 1.11 -43.71 8.09
N ASP A 683 1.40 -43.00 7.00
CA ASP A 683 1.61 -43.56 5.66
C ASP A 683 2.84 -42.92 5.01
N THR A 684 4.02 -43.35 5.46
CA THR A 684 5.31 -42.85 4.97
C THR A 684 5.58 -43.23 3.51
N ALA A 685 4.99 -44.33 3.02
CA ALA A 685 5.16 -44.76 1.62
C ALA A 685 4.40 -43.86 0.64
N LYS A 686 3.21 -43.39 1.02
CA LYS A 686 2.49 -42.34 0.27
C LYS A 686 3.21 -41.00 0.31
N LEU A 687 3.77 -40.62 1.47
CA LEU A 687 4.58 -39.41 1.59
C LEU A 687 5.82 -39.46 0.70
N GLU A 688 6.55 -40.59 0.71
CA GLU A 688 7.74 -40.81 -0.12
C GLU A 688 7.44 -40.67 -1.61
N GLY A 689 6.32 -41.22 -2.10
CA GLY A 689 5.87 -41.05 -3.48
C GLY A 689 5.62 -39.58 -3.85
N LEU A 690 4.92 -38.83 -2.98
CA LEU A 690 4.64 -37.41 -3.20
C LEU A 690 5.90 -36.55 -3.19
N VAL A 691 6.86 -36.84 -2.28
CA VAL A 691 8.17 -36.18 -2.25
C VAL A 691 8.89 -36.39 -3.57
N LYS A 692 9.00 -37.64 -4.01
CA LYS A 692 9.71 -38.03 -5.24
C LYS A 692 9.13 -37.40 -6.52
N ASP A 693 7.82 -37.25 -6.60
CA ASP A 693 7.13 -36.68 -7.76
C ASP A 693 7.16 -35.13 -7.80
N SER A 694 7.97 -34.47 -6.94
CA SER A 694 7.99 -33.01 -6.75
C SER A 694 9.38 -32.36 -6.94
N ASP A 695 9.42 -31.12 -7.43
CA ASP A 695 10.65 -30.33 -7.60
C ASP A 695 11.19 -29.76 -6.28
N ILE A 696 10.28 -29.47 -5.34
CA ILE A 696 10.59 -28.94 -4.01
C ILE A 696 9.52 -29.34 -2.98
N VAL A 697 9.94 -29.55 -1.74
CA VAL A 697 9.08 -29.86 -0.60
C VAL A 697 9.14 -28.73 0.42
N VAL A 698 7.98 -28.21 0.84
CA VAL A 698 7.89 -27.14 1.84
C VAL A 698 7.23 -27.70 3.09
N SER A 699 8.02 -27.82 4.17
CA SER A 699 7.56 -28.37 5.44
C SER A 699 7.09 -27.25 6.37
N LEU A 700 5.77 -27.11 6.48
CA LEU A 700 5.09 -26.31 7.50
C LEU A 700 4.54 -27.18 8.64
N LEU A 701 5.12 -28.39 8.79
CA LEU A 701 4.86 -29.32 9.88
C LEU A 701 5.56 -28.89 11.19
N PRO A 702 5.15 -29.42 12.36
CA PRO A 702 5.91 -29.29 13.59
C PRO A 702 7.36 -29.77 13.44
N ALA A 703 8.31 -28.99 13.98
CA ALA A 703 9.75 -29.19 13.78
C ALA A 703 10.32 -30.61 14.03
N PRO A 704 9.79 -31.45 14.95
CA PRO A 704 10.25 -32.84 15.11
C PRO A 704 10.12 -33.72 13.86
N PHE A 705 9.29 -33.34 12.87
CA PHE A 705 9.13 -34.09 11.62
C PHE A 705 10.12 -33.68 10.52
N HIS A 706 10.78 -32.52 10.64
CA HIS A 706 11.71 -32.03 9.61
C HIS A 706 12.88 -32.97 9.30
N PRO A 707 13.50 -33.69 10.26
CA PRO A 707 14.52 -34.69 9.93
C PRO A 707 13.96 -35.85 9.08
N MET A 708 12.72 -36.28 9.31
CA MET A 708 12.09 -37.37 8.55
C MET A 708 11.81 -36.95 7.10
N VAL A 709 11.23 -35.75 6.92
CA VAL A 709 11.02 -35.16 5.59
C VAL A 709 12.34 -34.92 4.86
N GLY A 710 13.34 -34.35 5.55
CA GLY A 710 14.66 -34.07 4.99
C GLY A 710 15.38 -35.34 4.52
N ASN A 711 15.26 -36.46 5.23
CA ASN A 711 15.77 -37.76 4.76
C ASN A 711 15.12 -38.18 3.43
N MET A 712 13.79 -38.11 3.32
CA MET A 712 13.10 -38.43 2.06
C MET A 712 13.52 -37.50 0.90
N CYS A 713 13.71 -36.21 1.18
CA CYS A 713 14.17 -35.24 0.19
C CYS A 713 15.59 -35.57 -0.32
N ILE A 714 16.51 -35.90 0.58
CA ILE A 714 17.86 -36.39 0.25
C ILE A 714 17.80 -37.65 -0.62
N ASP A 715 17.03 -38.65 -0.19
CA ASP A 715 17.05 -39.98 -0.80
C ASP A 715 16.37 -40.03 -2.19
N HIS A 716 15.56 -39.02 -2.54
CA HIS A 716 14.96 -38.83 -3.88
C HIS A 716 15.55 -37.66 -4.68
N GLY A 717 16.51 -36.89 -4.13
CA GLY A 717 17.20 -35.80 -4.84
C GLY A 717 16.39 -34.50 -4.97
N VAL A 718 15.47 -34.25 -4.04
CA VAL A 718 14.51 -33.14 -4.05
C VAL A 718 14.92 -32.06 -3.05
N ASN A 719 14.71 -30.78 -3.40
CA ASN A 719 15.05 -29.66 -2.50
C ASN A 719 13.98 -29.46 -1.42
N MET A 720 14.33 -28.84 -0.29
CA MET A 720 13.41 -28.63 0.83
C MET A 720 13.45 -27.20 1.37
N VAL A 721 12.31 -26.69 1.84
CA VAL A 721 12.17 -25.39 2.53
C VAL A 721 11.41 -25.57 3.85
N THR A 722 11.79 -24.81 4.88
CA THR A 722 11.02 -24.74 6.14
C THR A 722 11.23 -23.42 6.90
N ALA A 723 10.14 -22.83 7.37
CA ALA A 723 10.12 -21.72 8.32
C ALA A 723 10.42 -22.23 9.76
N SER A 724 11.57 -22.85 9.99
CA SER A 724 11.96 -23.42 11.29
C SER A 724 13.47 -23.54 11.49
N TYR A 725 13.87 -23.36 12.76
CA TYR A 725 15.24 -23.51 13.25
C TYR A 725 15.94 -24.81 12.81
N VAL A 726 17.23 -24.72 12.49
CA VAL A 726 18.11 -25.86 12.20
C VAL A 726 18.34 -26.66 13.48
N SER A 727 17.49 -27.65 13.74
CA SER A 727 17.69 -28.59 14.86
C SER A 727 18.97 -29.42 14.68
N PRO A 728 19.58 -29.96 15.76
CA PRO A 728 20.77 -30.82 15.65
C PRO A 728 20.57 -32.00 14.68
N ALA A 729 19.41 -32.64 14.70
CA ALA A 729 19.07 -33.75 13.81
C ALA A 729 18.88 -33.35 12.33
N VAL A 730 18.64 -32.06 12.03
CA VAL A 730 18.71 -31.51 10.66
C VAL A 730 20.16 -31.18 10.30
N LYS A 731 20.93 -30.60 11.23
CA LYS A 731 22.36 -30.27 11.04
C LYS A 731 23.21 -31.51 10.74
N GLU A 732 22.88 -32.66 11.33
CA GLU A 732 23.49 -33.96 11.03
C GLU A 732 23.30 -34.43 9.57
N LEU A 733 22.31 -33.90 8.85
CA LEU A 733 22.06 -34.23 7.44
C LEU A 733 23.00 -33.49 6.47
N GLN A 734 23.79 -32.51 6.93
CA GLN A 734 24.62 -31.63 6.09
C GLN A 734 25.42 -32.36 5.03
N GLN A 735 26.18 -33.39 5.42
CA GLN A 735 27.03 -34.12 4.46
C GLN A 735 26.19 -34.89 3.44
N ARG A 736 25.07 -35.50 3.84
CA ARG A 736 24.18 -36.21 2.90
C ARG A 736 23.46 -35.26 1.94
N CYS A 737 23.12 -34.05 2.37
CA CYS A 737 22.55 -33.03 1.47
C CYS A 737 23.57 -32.56 0.43
N LEU A 738 24.84 -32.40 0.83
CA LEU A 738 25.95 -32.11 -0.08
C LEU A 738 26.22 -33.26 -1.05
N ASP A 739 26.29 -34.50 -0.56
CA ASP A 739 26.53 -35.71 -1.35
C ASP A 739 25.41 -35.98 -2.38
N ALA A 740 24.15 -35.67 -2.01
CA ALA A 740 22.99 -35.76 -2.90
C ALA A 740 22.83 -34.55 -3.84
N GLY A 741 23.58 -33.46 -3.63
CA GLY A 741 23.51 -32.24 -4.45
C GLY A 741 22.22 -31.42 -4.26
N ILE A 742 21.54 -31.56 -3.13
CA ILE A 742 20.27 -30.84 -2.84
C ILE A 742 20.48 -29.63 -1.92
N THR A 743 19.51 -28.72 -1.95
CA THR A 743 19.42 -27.57 -1.05
C THR A 743 18.28 -27.80 -0.05
N ILE A 744 18.56 -27.65 1.25
CA ILE A 744 17.54 -27.56 2.30
C ILE A 744 17.66 -26.18 2.94
N LEU A 745 16.70 -25.29 2.66
CA LEU A 745 16.68 -23.93 3.21
C LEU A 745 15.78 -23.88 4.45
N ASN A 746 16.44 -23.79 5.60
CA ASN A 746 15.83 -23.60 6.91
C ASN A 746 15.63 -22.11 7.20
N GLU A 747 14.95 -21.83 8.33
CA GLU A 747 14.93 -20.50 8.94
C GLU A 747 14.41 -19.38 8.02
N VAL A 748 13.44 -19.68 7.13
CA VAL A 748 12.75 -18.69 6.27
C VAL A 748 11.30 -18.46 6.69
N GLY A 749 11.13 -17.86 7.88
CA GLY A 749 9.87 -17.30 8.36
C GLY A 749 10.07 -15.90 8.94
N LEU A 750 9.26 -15.52 9.92
CA LEU A 750 9.38 -14.24 10.64
C LEU A 750 10.57 -14.27 11.63
N ASP A 751 10.44 -15.10 12.67
CA ASP A 751 11.44 -15.44 13.68
C ASP A 751 11.38 -16.97 13.83
N PRO A 752 12.33 -17.74 13.26
CA PRO A 752 13.53 -17.29 12.56
C PRO A 752 13.28 -16.94 11.09
N GLY A 753 13.89 -15.84 10.60
CA GLY A 753 14.09 -15.60 9.16
C GLY A 753 14.23 -14.13 8.76
N MET A 754 13.13 -13.37 8.71
CA MET A 754 13.18 -11.91 8.48
C MET A 754 14.12 -11.22 9.49
N ASP A 755 14.18 -11.73 10.72
CA ASP A 755 15.09 -11.27 11.79
C ASP A 755 16.57 -11.59 11.56
N HIS A 756 16.87 -12.58 10.71
CA HIS A 756 18.22 -12.86 10.23
C HIS A 756 18.57 -11.97 9.05
N MET A 757 17.62 -11.79 8.12
CA MET A 757 17.82 -11.02 6.89
C MET A 757 18.16 -9.55 7.16
N SER A 758 17.32 -8.81 7.91
CA SER A 758 17.57 -7.38 8.17
C SER A 758 18.79 -7.17 9.09
N ALA A 759 18.96 -8.03 10.10
CA ALA A 759 20.13 -7.97 10.97
C ALA A 759 21.46 -8.18 10.20
N MET A 760 21.54 -9.20 9.34
CA MET A 760 22.74 -9.49 8.55
C MET A 760 23.02 -8.41 7.50
N LYS A 761 21.99 -7.88 6.82
CA LYS A 761 22.12 -6.73 5.90
C LYS A 761 22.86 -5.55 6.56
N ILE A 762 22.44 -5.16 7.77
CA ILE A 762 23.02 -4.05 8.53
C ILE A 762 24.43 -4.40 9.04
N MET A 763 24.62 -5.60 9.59
CA MET A 763 25.93 -6.03 10.11
C MET A 763 26.98 -6.14 9.00
N ASP A 764 26.62 -6.65 7.83
CA ASP A 764 27.52 -6.78 6.70
C ASP A 764 27.87 -5.41 6.10
N ASP A 765 26.96 -4.44 6.03
CA ASP A 765 27.32 -3.06 5.65
C ASP A 765 28.34 -2.45 6.63
N VAL A 766 28.09 -2.53 7.93
CA VAL A 766 29.02 -2.04 8.96
C VAL A 766 30.40 -2.71 8.81
N LYS A 767 30.45 -4.03 8.62
CA LYS A 767 31.69 -4.79 8.38
C LYS A 767 32.37 -4.41 7.06
N LYS A 768 31.62 -4.25 5.96
CA LYS A 768 32.11 -3.77 4.64
C LYS A 768 32.76 -2.39 4.78
N ARG A 769 32.23 -1.51 5.66
CA ARG A 769 32.78 -0.19 6.01
C ARG A 769 33.86 -0.21 7.10
N GLY A 770 34.28 -1.39 7.57
CA GLY A 770 35.35 -1.58 8.55
C GLY A 770 34.97 -1.31 10.02
N GLY A 771 33.68 -1.21 10.32
CA GLY A 771 33.16 -1.06 11.68
C GLY A 771 33.06 -2.39 12.42
N THR A 772 33.06 -2.32 13.75
CA THR A 772 32.91 -3.47 14.66
C THR A 772 31.56 -3.40 15.38
N ILE A 773 30.78 -4.48 15.37
CA ILE A 773 29.50 -4.57 16.08
C ILE A 773 29.77 -4.67 17.59
N LYS A 774 29.11 -3.82 18.37
CA LYS A 774 29.26 -3.69 19.82
C LYS A 774 28.01 -3.98 20.63
N HIS A 775 26.84 -3.83 20.03
CA HIS A 775 25.55 -4.20 20.61
C HIS A 775 24.69 -4.84 19.54
N PHE A 776 24.04 -5.95 19.86
CA PHE A 776 22.95 -6.52 19.09
C PHE A 776 21.79 -6.86 20.04
N SER A 777 20.62 -6.29 19.75
CA SER A 777 19.34 -6.67 20.33
C SER A 777 18.36 -6.93 19.19
N SER A 778 17.59 -8.01 19.27
CA SER A 778 16.50 -8.30 18.34
C SER A 778 15.28 -8.82 19.09
N VAL A 779 14.13 -8.20 18.89
CA VAL A 779 12.88 -8.54 19.58
C VAL A 779 11.74 -8.70 18.59
N CYS A 780 10.94 -9.76 18.72
CA CYS A 780 9.81 -10.02 17.83
C CYS A 780 8.55 -10.48 18.59
N GLY A 781 7.36 -10.16 18.08
CA GLY A 781 6.11 -10.67 18.62
C GLY A 781 4.92 -10.58 17.68
N GLY A 782 4.25 -11.71 17.47
CA GLY A 782 2.87 -11.75 17.00
C GLY A 782 1.89 -11.55 18.16
N LEU A 783 1.04 -10.54 18.03
CA LEU A 783 0.11 -10.00 19.03
C LEU A 783 -1.27 -9.75 18.39
N PRO A 784 -2.35 -9.55 19.16
CA PRO A 784 -3.50 -8.83 18.64
C PRO A 784 -3.12 -7.38 18.30
N ALA A 785 -3.79 -6.78 17.32
CA ALA A 785 -3.76 -5.34 17.16
C ALA A 785 -4.30 -4.64 18.44
N PRO A 786 -3.90 -3.39 18.76
CA PRO A 786 -4.28 -2.75 20.02
C PRO A 786 -5.79 -2.69 20.29
N GLU A 787 -6.61 -2.57 19.24
CA GLU A 787 -8.08 -2.62 19.32
C GLU A 787 -8.64 -4.00 19.70
N ALA A 788 -7.90 -5.08 19.42
CA ALA A 788 -8.25 -6.49 19.68
C ALA A 788 -7.58 -7.05 20.95
N ALA A 789 -6.80 -6.25 21.67
CA ALA A 789 -6.15 -6.61 22.95
C ALA A 789 -7.14 -6.61 24.14
N ASN A 790 -8.37 -7.08 23.92
CA ASN A 790 -9.56 -6.85 24.75
C ASN A 790 -9.82 -7.90 25.86
N ASN A 791 -8.78 -8.60 26.31
CA ASN A 791 -8.88 -9.69 27.28
C ASN A 791 -7.81 -9.57 28.39
N PRO A 792 -7.92 -10.28 29.53
CA PRO A 792 -7.00 -10.12 30.67
C PRO A 792 -5.52 -10.37 30.38
N LEU A 793 -5.20 -11.20 29.38
CA LEU A 793 -3.83 -11.48 28.95
C LEU A 793 -3.35 -10.54 27.82
N MET A 794 -4.24 -9.70 27.26
CA MET A 794 -3.99 -8.87 26.08
C MET A 794 -3.40 -9.67 24.90
N TYR A 795 -3.74 -10.96 24.80
CA TYR A 795 -3.16 -11.90 23.83
C TYR A 795 -4.25 -12.67 23.09
N LYS A 796 -4.03 -12.99 21.82
CA LYS A 796 -4.91 -13.80 20.97
C LYS A 796 -4.08 -14.67 20.03
N PHE A 797 -4.53 -15.89 19.77
CA PHE A 797 -3.71 -16.92 19.12
C PHE A 797 -3.89 -16.95 17.60
N SER A 798 -2.83 -16.55 16.88
CA SER A 798 -2.66 -16.82 15.45
C SER A 798 -1.96 -18.17 15.18
N TRP A 799 -1.45 -18.85 16.22
CA TRP A 799 -0.71 -20.12 16.16
C TRP A 799 -0.90 -20.95 17.45
N SER A 800 -0.37 -22.19 17.49
CA SER A 800 -0.68 -23.18 18.55
C SER A 800 -0.37 -22.70 19.98
N PRO A 801 -1.37 -22.66 20.89
CA PRO A 801 -1.17 -22.18 22.27
C PRO A 801 -0.22 -23.04 23.10
N MET A 802 -0.11 -24.34 22.81
CA MET A 802 0.86 -25.23 23.46
C MET A 802 2.29 -24.72 23.29
N GLY A 803 2.61 -24.16 22.12
CA GLY A 803 3.90 -23.52 21.86
C GLY A 803 4.13 -22.25 22.68
N VAL A 804 3.09 -21.44 22.91
CA VAL A 804 3.17 -20.25 23.79
C VAL A 804 3.34 -20.65 25.26
N MET A 805 2.58 -21.64 25.74
CA MET A 805 2.66 -22.11 27.13
C MET A 805 4.02 -22.76 27.42
N THR A 806 4.53 -23.61 26.52
CA THR A 806 5.86 -24.22 26.68
C THR A 806 7.00 -23.20 26.53
N ALA A 807 6.89 -22.23 25.62
CA ALA A 807 7.86 -21.14 25.52
C ALA A 807 7.96 -20.32 26.82
N SER A 808 6.84 -20.17 27.52
CA SER A 808 6.74 -19.49 28.84
C SER A 808 7.43 -20.25 29.99
N GLY A 809 8.04 -21.42 29.71
CA GLY A 809 8.86 -22.21 30.63
C GLY A 809 10.33 -22.41 30.20
N ASN A 810 10.78 -21.83 29.08
CA ASN A 810 12.16 -21.98 28.62
C ASN A 810 13.13 -21.17 29.49
N SER A 811 14.29 -21.75 29.86
CA SER A 811 15.43 -20.96 30.35
C SER A 811 15.98 -20.07 29.21
N ALA A 812 16.56 -18.94 29.57
CA ALA A 812 17.17 -18.01 28.62
C ALA A 812 18.58 -17.58 29.07
N THR A 813 19.48 -17.39 28.11
CA THR A 813 20.87 -16.99 28.32
C THR A 813 21.25 -15.93 27.30
N TYR A 814 21.87 -14.83 27.73
CA TYR A 814 22.24 -13.73 26.83
C TYR A 814 23.44 -12.95 27.37
N LEU A 815 24.03 -12.10 26.53
CA LEU A 815 25.12 -11.21 26.92
C LEU A 815 24.56 -9.79 27.08
N ARG A 816 24.83 -9.12 28.20
CA ARG A 816 24.46 -7.72 28.46
C ARG A 816 25.63 -7.00 29.15
N ASP A 817 26.09 -5.89 28.56
CA ASP A 817 27.20 -5.06 29.05
C ASP A 817 28.49 -5.82 29.43
N GLY A 818 28.80 -6.89 28.69
CA GLY A 818 29.96 -7.77 28.88
C GLY A 818 29.72 -8.97 29.81
N GLU A 819 28.61 -9.02 30.54
CA GLU A 819 28.26 -10.11 31.46
C GLU A 819 27.27 -11.09 30.83
N VAL A 820 27.47 -12.39 31.09
CA VAL A 820 26.52 -13.44 30.68
C VAL A 820 25.42 -13.55 31.73
N VAL A 821 24.21 -13.16 31.33
CA VAL A 821 23.00 -13.32 32.15
C VAL A 821 22.38 -14.68 31.84
N SER A 822 21.88 -15.37 32.87
CA SER A 822 21.16 -16.63 32.75
C SER A 822 19.91 -16.60 33.61
N VAL A 823 18.75 -16.75 32.97
CA VAL A 823 17.42 -16.73 33.59
C VAL A 823 16.89 -18.17 33.58
N ASP A 824 16.60 -18.71 34.75
CA ASP A 824 16.00 -20.04 34.85
C ASP A 824 14.57 -20.05 34.30
N GLY A 825 14.20 -21.13 33.61
CA GLY A 825 12.92 -21.27 32.95
C GLY A 825 11.71 -21.19 33.89
N SER A 826 11.87 -21.43 35.20
CA SER A 826 10.80 -21.16 36.18
C SER A 826 10.50 -19.66 36.33
N GLU A 827 11.53 -18.82 36.38
CA GLU A 827 11.47 -17.38 36.65
C GLU A 827 11.45 -16.49 35.39
N LEU A 828 11.52 -17.06 34.17
CA LEU A 828 11.49 -16.32 32.89
C LEU A 828 10.47 -15.17 32.87
N LEU A 829 9.21 -15.48 33.20
CA LEU A 829 8.07 -14.55 33.15
C LEU A 829 8.14 -13.42 34.18
N ASN A 830 9.02 -13.53 35.17
CA ASN A 830 9.28 -12.53 36.19
C ASN A 830 10.49 -11.63 35.82
N ASN A 831 11.16 -11.92 34.70
CA ASN A 831 12.32 -11.20 34.16
C ASN A 831 11.99 -10.56 32.79
N ALA A 832 10.79 -9.99 32.66
CA ALA A 832 10.41 -9.16 31.51
C ALA A 832 10.93 -7.72 31.70
N ASP A 833 11.65 -7.19 30.71
CA ASP A 833 12.05 -5.79 30.65
C ASP A 833 10.98 -4.93 29.95
N ASP A 834 10.87 -3.64 30.28
CA ASP A 834 10.04 -2.69 29.53
C ASP A 834 10.63 -2.46 28.13
N LEU A 835 9.79 -2.56 27.09
CA LEU A 835 10.25 -2.37 25.70
C LEU A 835 9.95 -0.96 25.19
N PHE A 836 11.03 -0.21 24.92
CA PHE A 836 10.98 1.10 24.28
C PHE A 836 11.44 0.97 22.83
N GLY A 837 10.60 1.39 21.90
CA GLY A 837 10.83 1.28 20.44
C GLY A 837 9.56 1.60 19.63
N PHE A 838 8.40 1.17 20.14
CA PHE A 838 7.07 1.50 19.59
C PHE A 838 6.36 2.51 20.51
N PRO A 839 6.58 3.83 20.37
CA PRO A 839 6.19 4.84 21.37
C PRO A 839 4.67 5.02 21.56
N THR A 840 3.85 4.44 20.68
CA THR A 840 2.38 4.41 20.78
C THR A 840 1.86 3.20 21.55
N MET A 841 2.73 2.30 22.03
CA MET A 841 2.35 1.01 22.62
C MET A 841 3.00 0.77 23.98
N ASN A 842 2.28 0.07 24.86
CA ASN A 842 2.75 -0.29 26.20
C ASN A 842 3.23 -1.75 26.20
N LEU A 843 4.51 -1.96 25.92
CA LEU A 843 5.09 -3.27 25.63
C LEU A 843 6.14 -3.71 26.66
N GLU A 844 6.27 -5.02 26.80
CA GLU A 844 7.30 -5.70 27.60
C GLU A 844 8.01 -6.75 26.73
N CYS A 845 9.23 -7.14 27.10
CA CYS A 845 10.04 -8.11 26.37
C CYS A 845 10.57 -9.21 27.29
N LEU A 846 10.32 -10.47 26.94
CA LEU A 846 10.89 -11.65 27.59
C LEU A 846 12.18 -12.10 26.87
N PRO A 847 13.28 -12.42 27.57
CA PRO A 847 14.45 -13.03 26.94
C PRO A 847 14.12 -14.37 26.25
N ASN A 848 14.68 -14.64 25.06
CA ASN A 848 14.32 -15.81 24.24
C ASN A 848 15.49 -16.78 24.07
N ARG A 849 15.42 -17.94 24.76
CA ARG A 849 16.36 -19.08 24.65
C ARG A 849 17.83 -18.63 24.83
N ASP A 850 18.77 -19.30 24.19
CA ASP A 850 20.18 -18.91 24.17
C ASP A 850 20.45 -17.91 23.03
N SER A 851 20.82 -16.69 23.41
CA SER A 851 21.24 -15.62 22.50
C SER A 851 22.76 -15.64 22.24
N LEU A 852 23.57 -16.38 23.02
CA LEU A 852 25.02 -16.38 22.86
C LEU A 852 25.48 -16.99 21.54
N ILE A 853 24.70 -17.95 21.00
CA ILE A 853 24.97 -18.59 19.70
C ILE A 853 25.12 -17.58 18.55
N TYR A 854 24.45 -16.42 18.64
CA TYR A 854 24.48 -15.39 17.60
C TYR A 854 25.83 -14.68 17.49
N ARG A 855 26.73 -14.79 18.48
CA ARG A 855 28.11 -14.30 18.39
C ARG A 855 28.94 -15.07 17.35
N GLU A 856 28.71 -16.37 17.24
CA GLU A 856 29.33 -17.20 16.20
C GLU A 856 28.52 -17.17 14.91
N LEU A 857 27.18 -17.17 15.02
CA LEU A 857 26.27 -17.26 13.86
C LEU A 857 26.31 -16.01 12.95
N TYR A 858 26.36 -14.81 13.54
CA TYR A 858 26.47 -13.54 12.81
C TYR A 858 27.91 -12.99 12.78
N ASP A 859 28.88 -13.71 13.36
CA ASP A 859 30.28 -13.29 13.46
C ASP A 859 30.41 -11.89 14.12
N ILE A 860 29.94 -11.81 15.38
CA ILE A 860 29.94 -10.59 16.22
C ILE A 860 30.55 -10.86 17.58
N GLN A 861 31.72 -11.49 17.60
CA GLN A 861 32.40 -11.93 18.81
C GLN A 861 32.88 -10.75 19.66
N GLU A 862 33.12 -9.57 19.07
CA GLU A 862 33.43 -8.32 19.76
C GLU A 862 32.21 -7.62 20.36
N ALA A 863 30.98 -8.11 20.14
CA ALA A 863 29.79 -7.51 20.73
C ALA A 863 29.76 -7.70 22.24
N ASP A 864 29.60 -6.59 22.97
CA ASP A 864 29.52 -6.55 24.43
C ASP A 864 28.06 -6.76 24.92
N THR A 865 27.08 -6.79 24.00
CA THR A 865 25.69 -7.18 24.27
C THR A 865 25.13 -7.93 23.07
N VAL A 866 24.50 -9.08 23.33
CA VAL A 866 23.86 -9.96 22.33
C VAL A 866 22.61 -10.55 22.97
N PHE A 867 21.45 -10.06 22.53
CA PHE A 867 20.14 -10.35 23.11
C PHE A 867 19.10 -10.67 22.03
N ARG A 868 18.33 -11.75 22.21
CA ARG A 868 17.08 -11.98 21.49
C ARG A 868 15.93 -12.09 22.47
N GLY A 869 14.75 -11.58 22.08
CA GLY A 869 13.59 -11.53 22.97
C GLY A 869 12.23 -11.59 22.27
N THR A 870 11.18 -11.80 23.07
CA THR A 870 9.80 -11.96 22.61
C THR A 870 8.91 -10.87 23.19
N ILE A 871 8.25 -10.11 22.31
CA ILE A 871 7.42 -8.96 22.66
C ILE A 871 6.04 -9.39 23.18
N ARG A 872 5.55 -8.72 24.21
CA ARG A 872 4.17 -8.83 24.74
C ARG A 872 3.61 -7.45 25.10
N PHE A 873 2.29 -7.35 25.25
CA PHE A 873 1.68 -6.18 25.91
C PHE A 873 1.98 -6.23 27.41
N LYS A 874 2.35 -5.09 27.98
CA LYS A 874 2.85 -5.00 29.36
C LYS A 874 1.80 -5.43 30.38
N GLY A 875 2.13 -6.46 31.17
CA GLY A 875 1.25 -7.12 32.13
C GLY A 875 0.99 -8.61 31.83
N PHE A 876 1.20 -9.06 30.59
CA PHE A 876 1.05 -10.47 30.20
C PHE A 876 1.91 -11.39 31.08
N SER A 877 3.19 -11.06 31.25
CA SER A 877 4.17 -11.95 31.85
C SER A 877 3.95 -12.13 33.35
N GLN A 878 3.62 -11.06 34.09
CA GLN A 878 3.30 -11.15 35.51
C GLN A 878 1.99 -11.93 35.77
N LEU A 879 0.97 -11.74 34.93
CA LEU A 879 -0.26 -12.54 35.01
C LEU A 879 0.02 -14.02 34.70
N MET A 880 0.75 -14.29 33.61
CA MET A 880 1.12 -15.66 33.23
C MET A 880 2.03 -16.33 34.27
N TYR A 881 2.92 -15.58 34.94
CA TYR A 881 3.73 -16.10 36.05
C TYR A 881 2.82 -16.53 37.22
N GLY A 882 1.80 -15.74 37.58
CA GLY A 882 0.79 -16.14 38.56
C GLY A 882 0.06 -17.44 38.19
N LEU A 883 -0.39 -17.57 36.94
CA LEU A 883 -1.09 -18.78 36.44
C LEU A 883 -0.16 -20.01 36.39
N LYS A 884 1.10 -19.82 35.98
CA LYS A 884 2.14 -20.85 35.96
C LYS A 884 2.48 -21.34 37.36
N ARG A 885 2.72 -20.43 38.32
CA ARG A 885 3.02 -20.76 39.72
C ARG A 885 1.87 -21.46 40.42
N LEU A 886 0.62 -21.25 39.97
CA LEU A 886 -0.56 -21.99 40.45
C LEU A 886 -0.60 -23.44 39.93
N GLY A 887 0.16 -23.76 38.87
CA GLY A 887 0.26 -25.10 38.30
C GLY A 887 -0.50 -25.31 36.98
N LEU A 888 -1.03 -24.25 36.36
CA LEU A 888 -1.84 -24.37 35.12
C LEU A 888 -1.03 -24.72 33.86
N LEU A 889 0.31 -24.65 33.94
CA LEU A 889 1.23 -25.04 32.88
C LEU A 889 1.88 -26.41 33.14
N GLU A 890 1.41 -27.16 34.15
CA GLU A 890 1.97 -28.47 34.51
C GLU A 890 1.37 -29.63 33.73
N GLY A 891 2.17 -30.69 33.55
CA GLY A 891 1.76 -31.94 32.89
C GLY A 891 0.99 -32.93 33.77
N GLU A 892 0.61 -32.54 35.00
CA GLU A 892 -0.11 -33.41 35.95
C GLU A 892 -1.59 -33.62 35.58
N PRO A 893 -2.25 -34.69 36.09
CA PRO A 893 -3.70 -34.86 36.00
C PRO A 893 -4.50 -33.77 36.73
N CYS A 894 -5.66 -33.42 36.18
CA CYS A 894 -6.52 -32.32 36.67
C CYS A 894 -7.10 -32.56 38.08
N GLY A 895 -7.25 -33.83 38.51
CA GLY A 895 -7.82 -34.20 39.80
C GLY A 895 -9.30 -33.83 40.01
N SER A 896 -9.95 -33.28 38.99
CA SER A 896 -11.35 -32.84 38.95
C SER A 896 -11.89 -32.98 37.53
N ASP A 897 -13.21 -33.12 37.38
CA ASP A 897 -13.88 -33.13 36.07
C ASP A 897 -14.22 -31.71 35.55
N ASN A 898 -14.10 -30.69 36.42
CA ASN A 898 -14.44 -29.29 36.17
C ASN A 898 -13.38 -28.34 36.74
N TRP A 899 -13.26 -27.17 36.11
CA TRP A 899 -12.19 -26.22 36.42
C TRP A 899 -12.25 -25.65 37.85
N ALA A 900 -13.42 -25.44 38.43
CA ALA A 900 -13.51 -24.96 39.81
C ALA A 900 -12.82 -25.93 40.78
N GLY A 901 -13.08 -27.23 40.64
CA GLY A 901 -12.38 -28.26 41.41
C GLY A 901 -10.88 -28.38 41.08
N VAL A 902 -10.43 -28.04 39.86
CA VAL A 902 -8.99 -27.96 39.55
C VAL A 902 -8.34 -26.81 40.31
N ILE A 903 -8.95 -25.61 40.30
CA ILE A 903 -8.44 -24.43 41.02
C ILE A 903 -8.46 -24.66 42.53
N GLU A 904 -9.51 -25.26 43.09
CA GLU A 904 -9.55 -25.65 44.51
C GLU A 904 -8.42 -26.63 44.87
N ASN A 905 -8.21 -27.68 44.06
CA ASN A 905 -7.12 -28.63 44.25
C ASN A 905 -5.73 -27.98 44.19
N LEU A 906 -5.50 -27.09 43.22
CA LEU A 906 -4.22 -26.39 43.04
C LEU A 906 -3.93 -25.41 44.18
N LEU A 907 -4.93 -24.63 44.61
CA LEU A 907 -4.82 -23.75 45.79
C LEU A 907 -4.52 -24.58 47.06
N ALA A 908 -5.20 -25.70 47.26
CA ALA A 908 -4.95 -26.60 48.39
C ALA A 908 -3.56 -27.26 48.35
N LYS A 909 -3.07 -27.65 47.16
CA LYS A 909 -1.71 -28.16 46.93
C LYS A 909 -0.65 -27.09 47.29
N ALA A 910 -0.94 -25.82 46.99
CA ALA A 910 -0.14 -24.65 47.39
C ALA A 910 -0.44 -24.13 48.81
N GLY A 911 -1.09 -24.92 49.67
CA GLY A 911 -1.38 -24.59 51.08
C GLY A 911 -2.30 -23.39 51.31
N SER A 912 -2.95 -22.90 50.25
CA SER A 912 -3.60 -21.59 50.17
C SER A 912 -5.13 -21.72 50.11
N LYS A 913 -5.87 -20.74 50.64
CA LYS A 913 -7.34 -20.80 50.76
C LYS A 913 -8.10 -20.06 49.66
N ASN A 914 -7.40 -19.23 48.90
CA ASN A 914 -7.93 -18.37 47.83
C ASN A 914 -6.73 -17.81 47.04
N VAL A 915 -7.01 -17.18 45.90
CA VAL A 915 -5.99 -16.59 45.00
C VAL A 915 -5.16 -15.51 45.69
N SER A 916 -5.73 -14.72 46.61
CA SER A 916 -5.01 -13.64 47.30
C SER A 916 -4.02 -14.13 48.35
N ASP A 917 -4.36 -15.18 49.09
CA ASP A 917 -3.39 -15.89 49.94
C ASP A 917 -2.30 -16.54 49.07
N PHE A 918 -2.70 -17.23 47.99
CA PHE A 918 -1.77 -17.91 47.09
C PHE A 918 -0.72 -16.97 46.49
N VAL A 919 -1.14 -15.87 45.85
CA VAL A 919 -0.22 -14.93 45.19
C VAL A 919 0.73 -14.29 46.20
N ARG A 920 0.23 -13.86 47.37
CA ARG A 920 1.05 -13.29 48.45
C ARG A 920 2.15 -14.27 48.90
N ASP A 921 1.81 -15.54 49.06
CA ASP A 921 2.69 -16.52 49.69
C ASP A 921 3.57 -17.29 48.68
N ASN A 922 3.23 -17.30 47.37
CA ASN A 922 3.90 -18.13 46.35
C ASN A 922 4.40 -17.38 45.10
N CYS A 923 3.97 -16.14 44.82
CA CYS A 923 4.29 -15.40 43.60
C CYS A 923 5.14 -14.13 43.82
N GLY A 924 5.41 -13.74 45.06
CA GLY A 924 6.20 -12.54 45.36
C GLY A 924 5.41 -11.23 45.18
N GLY A 925 6.12 -10.10 45.12
CA GLY A 925 5.52 -8.75 45.17
C GLY A 925 5.17 -8.12 43.83
N SER A 926 5.46 -8.79 42.71
CA SER A 926 5.29 -8.27 41.34
C SER A 926 3.96 -8.68 40.68
N VAL A 927 3.31 -9.74 41.17
CA VAL A 927 2.02 -10.24 40.66
C VAL A 927 0.86 -9.62 41.44
N ASP A 928 -0.10 -9.03 40.73
CA ASP A 928 -1.36 -8.58 41.33
C ASP A 928 -2.36 -9.76 41.48
N ALA A 929 -2.78 -10.00 42.73
CA ALA A 929 -3.75 -11.02 43.06
C ALA A 929 -5.16 -10.75 42.48
N ALA A 930 -5.55 -9.49 42.29
CA ALA A 930 -6.84 -9.16 41.70
C ALA A 930 -6.88 -9.51 40.20
N SER A 931 -5.80 -9.22 39.46
CA SER A 931 -5.62 -9.59 38.06
C SER A 931 -5.62 -11.11 37.84
N VAL A 932 -4.94 -11.88 38.70
CA VAL A 932 -5.00 -13.36 38.64
C VAL A 932 -6.42 -13.87 38.90
N ALA A 933 -7.09 -13.38 39.95
CA ALA A 933 -8.45 -13.80 40.29
C ALA A 933 -9.46 -13.45 39.17
N HIS A 934 -9.33 -12.25 38.59
CA HIS A 934 -10.17 -11.79 37.48
C HIS A 934 -9.93 -12.61 36.20
N CYS A 935 -8.69 -12.99 35.90
CA CYS A 935 -8.40 -13.86 34.74
C CYS A 935 -9.07 -15.24 34.88
N LEU A 936 -8.98 -15.87 36.07
CA LEU A 936 -9.66 -17.14 36.34
C LEU A 936 -11.19 -17.01 36.28
N GLU A 937 -11.75 -15.90 36.75
CA GLU A 937 -13.18 -15.59 36.61
C GLU A 937 -13.59 -15.43 35.13
N TRP A 938 -12.85 -14.63 34.36
CA TRP A 938 -13.11 -14.32 32.96
C TRP A 938 -13.03 -15.56 32.05
N LEU A 939 -12.07 -16.46 32.31
CA LEU A 939 -11.99 -17.77 31.64
C LEU A 939 -13.18 -18.69 31.99
N GLY A 940 -13.87 -18.43 33.09
CA GLY A 940 -14.97 -19.23 33.63
C GLY A 940 -14.53 -20.32 34.61
N MET A 941 -13.27 -20.31 35.05
CA MET A 941 -12.65 -21.39 35.83
C MET A 941 -13.14 -21.44 37.28
N ASN A 942 -13.79 -20.39 37.77
CA ASN A 942 -14.44 -20.36 39.09
C ASN A 942 -15.82 -21.05 39.12
N GLY A 943 -16.35 -21.52 37.97
CA GLY A 943 -17.66 -22.17 37.85
C GLY A 943 -17.59 -23.70 37.73
N SER A 944 -18.50 -24.40 38.40
CA SER A 944 -18.63 -25.89 38.35
C SER A 944 -18.99 -26.46 36.99
N ASP A 945 -19.54 -25.62 36.11
CA ASP A 945 -20.20 -26.05 34.88
C ASP A 945 -19.20 -26.18 33.71
N LEU A 946 -18.01 -25.58 33.85
CA LEU A 946 -16.95 -25.63 32.85
C LEU A 946 -16.08 -26.88 33.05
N LYS A 947 -16.31 -27.90 32.21
CA LYS A 947 -15.56 -29.17 32.23
C LYS A 947 -14.14 -29.04 31.66
N VAL A 948 -13.24 -29.91 32.11
CA VAL A 948 -11.90 -30.07 31.52
C VAL A 948 -11.95 -30.95 30.27
N SER A 949 -11.14 -30.66 29.24
CA SER A 949 -11.09 -31.44 27.99
C SER A 949 -10.17 -32.66 28.07
N HIS A 950 -9.08 -32.56 28.84
CA HIS A 950 -8.06 -33.61 29.01
C HIS A 950 -7.85 -33.89 30.51
N PRO A 951 -8.70 -34.71 31.17
CA PRO A 951 -8.65 -34.94 32.61
C PRO A 951 -7.28 -35.40 33.13
N ASP A 952 -6.51 -36.12 32.31
CA ASP A 952 -5.19 -36.65 32.66
C ASP A 952 -4.04 -35.63 32.49
N ASN A 953 -4.30 -34.41 32.00
CA ASN A 953 -3.25 -33.41 31.76
C ASN A 953 -3.77 -31.94 31.84
N ILE A 954 -3.27 -31.18 32.82
CA ILE A 954 -3.67 -29.80 33.08
C ILE A 954 -3.29 -28.85 31.94
N ILE A 955 -2.03 -28.82 31.50
CA ILE A 955 -1.60 -27.90 30.42
C ILE A 955 -2.34 -28.15 29.10
N GLN A 956 -2.64 -29.40 28.73
CA GLN A 956 -3.48 -29.69 27.55
C GLN A 956 -4.90 -29.16 27.74
N SER A 957 -5.52 -29.41 28.91
CA SER A 957 -6.85 -28.85 29.21
C SER A 957 -6.86 -27.33 29.16
N PHE A 958 -5.82 -26.69 29.72
CA PHE A 958 -5.68 -25.24 29.75
C PHE A 958 -5.49 -24.66 28.34
N CYS A 959 -4.66 -25.29 27.51
CA CYS A 959 -4.55 -24.96 26.10
C CYS A 959 -5.90 -25.05 25.38
N SER A 960 -6.69 -26.12 25.53
CA SER A 960 -8.03 -26.19 24.91
C SER A 960 -8.97 -25.07 25.38
N LEU A 961 -8.92 -24.68 26.66
CA LEU A 961 -9.73 -23.59 27.18
C LEU A 961 -9.30 -22.25 26.56
N LEU A 962 -8.00 -22.00 26.48
CA LEU A 962 -7.41 -20.82 25.86
C LEU A 962 -7.68 -20.74 24.35
N GLU A 963 -7.64 -21.88 23.63
CA GLU A 963 -8.04 -22.03 22.22
C GLU A 963 -9.52 -21.65 21.97
N ASN A 964 -10.38 -21.77 22.98
CA ASN A 964 -11.81 -21.42 22.91
C ASN A 964 -12.15 -20.06 23.54
N ARG A 965 -11.15 -19.29 23.99
CA ARG A 965 -11.34 -18.00 24.68
C ARG A 965 -10.55 -16.85 24.06
N LEU A 966 -9.41 -17.13 23.44
CA LEU A 966 -8.48 -16.13 22.91
C LEU A 966 -8.32 -16.26 21.38
N LEU A 967 -9.45 -16.51 20.71
CA LEU A 967 -9.57 -16.41 19.25
C LEU A 967 -9.78 -14.96 18.82
N TYR A 968 -9.46 -14.68 17.56
CA TYR A 968 -9.90 -13.50 16.85
C TYR A 968 -11.37 -13.65 16.44
N GLU A 969 -12.18 -12.63 16.69
CA GLU A 969 -13.62 -12.59 16.40
C GLU A 969 -13.96 -11.42 15.46
N GLY A 970 -14.94 -11.63 14.56
CA GLY A 970 -15.49 -10.55 13.74
C GLY A 970 -14.47 -9.85 12.84
N ASP A 971 -14.27 -8.56 13.07
CA ASP A 971 -13.35 -7.66 12.36
C ASP A 971 -12.04 -7.38 13.11
N GLU A 972 -11.72 -8.17 14.15
CA GLU A 972 -10.42 -8.11 14.83
C GLU A 972 -9.26 -8.53 13.93
N ARG A 973 -8.06 -8.04 14.26
CA ARG A 973 -6.84 -8.19 13.48
C ARG A 973 -5.67 -8.57 14.39
N ASP A 974 -4.73 -9.36 13.88
CA ASP A 974 -3.43 -9.53 14.51
C ASP A 974 -2.45 -8.44 14.05
N MET A 975 -1.28 -8.44 14.68
CA MET A 975 -0.18 -7.53 14.42
C MET A 975 1.14 -8.27 14.64
N VAL A 976 2.11 -8.02 13.77
CA VAL A 976 3.50 -8.43 13.92
C VAL A 976 4.34 -7.19 14.20
N LEU A 977 5.13 -7.25 15.26
CA LEU A 977 6.18 -6.30 15.58
C LEU A 977 7.54 -7.01 15.53
N MET A 978 8.55 -6.38 14.93
CA MET A 978 9.95 -6.73 15.10
C MET A 978 10.77 -5.45 15.25
N HIS A 979 11.81 -5.49 16.10
CA HIS A 979 12.74 -4.37 16.25
C HIS A 979 14.17 -4.89 16.50
N HIS A 980 15.13 -4.32 15.78
CA HIS A 980 16.56 -4.51 15.98
C HIS A 980 17.20 -3.22 16.52
N ASP A 981 18.13 -3.34 17.47
CA ASP A 981 19.07 -2.30 17.88
C ASP A 981 20.49 -2.84 17.68
N ILE A 982 21.23 -2.23 16.76
CA ILE A 982 22.55 -2.69 16.31
C ILE A 982 23.52 -1.51 16.40
N ARG A 983 24.45 -1.57 17.35
CA ARG A 983 25.39 -0.45 17.60
C ARG A 983 26.80 -0.85 17.21
N ALA A 984 27.46 0.02 16.45
CA ALA A 984 28.79 -0.18 15.89
C ALA A 984 29.80 0.85 16.40
N THR A 985 31.09 0.55 16.23
CA THR A 985 32.19 1.51 16.42
C THR A 985 33.22 1.32 15.32
N PHE A 986 33.70 2.43 14.75
CA PHE A 986 34.59 2.49 13.60
C PHE A 986 36.03 2.86 14.01
N PRO A 987 37.05 2.58 13.16
CA PRO A 987 38.47 2.78 13.51
C PRO A 987 38.89 4.25 13.73
N ASP A 988 38.07 5.21 13.29
CA ASP A 988 38.24 6.65 13.52
C ASP A 988 37.69 7.11 14.89
N GLY A 989 36.94 6.26 15.59
CA GLY A 989 36.23 6.56 16.83
C GLY A 989 34.75 6.91 16.66
N THR A 990 34.24 6.99 15.42
CA THR A 990 32.82 7.19 15.14
C THR A 990 32.01 5.97 15.61
N LYS A 991 30.79 6.22 16.11
CA LYS A 991 29.82 5.19 16.49
C LYS A 991 28.55 5.37 15.69
N GLU A 992 27.87 4.26 15.43
CA GLU A 992 26.58 4.26 14.75
C GLU A 992 25.61 3.44 15.58
N ASN A 993 24.41 3.97 15.84
CA ASN A 993 23.30 3.21 16.41
C ASN A 993 22.27 3.02 15.28
N HIS A 994 22.23 1.82 14.72
CA HIS A 994 21.23 1.41 13.73
C HIS A 994 20.02 0.82 14.46
N SER A 995 18.83 1.17 13.99
CA SER A 995 17.58 0.54 14.39
C SER A 995 16.78 0.15 13.16
N SER A 996 16.19 -1.04 13.17
CA SER A 996 15.38 -1.57 12.06
C SER A 996 14.09 -2.13 12.62
N SER A 997 12.94 -1.73 12.07
CA SER A 997 11.63 -2.01 12.66
C SER A 997 10.61 -2.49 11.64
N LEU A 998 9.97 -3.63 11.89
CA LEU A 998 8.84 -4.14 11.12
C LEU A 998 7.55 -3.95 11.90
N GLN A 999 6.54 -3.31 11.31
CA GLN A 999 5.20 -3.20 11.89
C GLN A 999 4.12 -3.54 10.85
N VAL A 1000 3.57 -4.75 10.95
CA VAL A 1000 2.56 -5.27 10.01
C VAL A 1000 1.27 -5.56 10.75
N TYR A 1001 0.12 -5.22 10.17
CA TYR A 1001 -1.21 -5.54 10.70
C TYR A 1001 -1.96 -6.46 9.76
N GLY A 1002 -2.67 -7.44 10.31
CA GLY A 1002 -3.54 -8.32 9.54
C GLY A 1002 -4.70 -7.57 8.87
N HIS A 1003 -5.29 -8.22 7.88
CA HIS A 1003 -6.45 -7.69 7.15
C HIS A 1003 -7.75 -8.39 7.56
N VAL A 1004 -8.82 -7.60 7.68
CA VAL A 1004 -10.15 -8.08 8.11
C VAL A 1004 -10.71 -9.09 7.11
N ASN A 1005 -11.14 -10.25 7.58
CA ASN A 1005 -11.63 -11.38 6.76
C ASN A 1005 -10.64 -11.84 5.66
N GLN A 1006 -9.34 -11.64 5.88
CA GLN A 1006 -8.24 -11.98 4.97
C GLN A 1006 -7.06 -12.61 5.76
N MET A 1007 -5.85 -12.58 5.20
CA MET A 1007 -4.66 -13.12 5.83
C MET A 1007 -4.20 -12.28 7.03
N SER A 1008 -3.85 -12.97 8.11
CA SER A 1008 -3.26 -12.38 9.31
C SER A 1008 -1.81 -11.96 9.05
N ALA A 1009 -1.29 -10.95 9.76
CA ALA A 1009 0.10 -10.50 9.67
C ALA A 1009 1.08 -11.66 9.89
N MET A 1010 0.84 -12.49 10.91
CA MET A 1010 1.62 -13.70 11.19
C MET A 1010 1.56 -14.75 10.06
N CYS A 1011 0.48 -14.77 9.27
CA CYS A 1011 0.41 -15.64 8.09
C CYS A 1011 1.23 -15.05 6.94
N GLN A 1012 1.12 -13.75 6.67
CA GLN A 1012 1.88 -13.06 5.63
C GLN A 1012 3.40 -13.17 5.87
N THR A 1013 3.89 -12.73 7.04
CA THR A 1013 5.32 -12.66 7.38
C THR A 1013 6.02 -14.00 7.62
N VAL A 1014 5.29 -15.13 7.53
CA VAL A 1014 5.88 -16.47 7.59
C VAL A 1014 5.65 -17.21 6.27
N GLY A 1015 4.46 -17.09 5.68
CA GLY A 1015 4.11 -17.77 4.43
C GLY A 1015 4.82 -17.17 3.21
N TYR A 1016 4.87 -15.84 3.10
CA TYR A 1016 5.56 -15.18 1.98
C TYR A 1016 7.07 -15.37 2.06
N THR A 1017 7.69 -15.27 3.24
CA THR A 1017 9.13 -15.52 3.42
C THR A 1017 9.50 -16.97 3.04
N ALA A 1018 8.68 -17.95 3.41
CA ALA A 1018 8.86 -19.34 2.98
C ALA A 1018 8.62 -19.52 1.47
N ALA A 1019 7.66 -18.80 0.89
CA ALA A 1019 7.36 -18.81 -0.55
C ALA A 1019 8.50 -18.24 -1.39
N ILE A 1020 9.06 -17.11 -0.96
CA ILE A 1020 10.24 -16.47 -1.56
C ILE A 1020 11.46 -17.39 -1.45
N GLY A 1021 11.69 -18.02 -0.28
CA GLY A 1021 12.75 -19.03 -0.12
C GLY A 1021 12.60 -20.23 -1.06
N ALA A 1022 11.36 -20.67 -1.33
CA ALA A 1022 11.09 -21.71 -2.33
C ALA A 1022 11.26 -21.20 -3.77
N GLU A 1023 10.83 -19.97 -4.07
CA GLU A 1023 10.97 -19.39 -5.40
C GLU A 1023 12.44 -19.18 -5.79
N LEU A 1024 13.28 -18.65 -4.89
CA LEU A 1024 14.72 -18.47 -5.15
C LEU A 1024 15.43 -19.79 -5.46
N ILE A 1025 15.01 -20.92 -4.86
CA ILE A 1025 15.51 -22.25 -5.22
C ILE A 1025 14.94 -22.70 -6.58
N LEU A 1026 13.63 -22.53 -6.82
CA LEU A 1026 12.97 -22.96 -8.06
C LEU A 1026 13.41 -22.16 -9.30
N ASN A 1027 13.78 -20.89 -9.14
CA ASN A 1027 14.30 -20.02 -10.20
C ASN A 1027 15.81 -20.20 -10.41
N GLY A 1028 16.53 -20.76 -9.43
CA GLY A 1028 17.97 -21.02 -9.50
C GLY A 1028 18.84 -19.86 -9.00
N ASP A 1029 18.26 -18.91 -8.26
CA ASP A 1029 18.96 -17.82 -7.59
C ASP A 1029 19.81 -18.32 -6.40
N ILE A 1030 19.38 -19.41 -5.75
CA ILE A 1030 20.16 -20.16 -4.76
C ILE A 1030 20.74 -21.39 -5.45
N THR A 1031 22.07 -21.50 -5.49
CA THR A 1031 22.80 -22.58 -6.16
C THR A 1031 23.51 -23.52 -5.18
N GLU A 1032 23.73 -23.02 -3.96
CA GLU A 1032 24.44 -23.63 -2.85
C GLU A 1032 23.69 -24.85 -2.30
N LYS A 1033 24.46 -25.86 -1.90
CA LYS A 1033 23.97 -27.19 -1.47
C LYS A 1033 24.29 -27.46 -0.01
N GLY A 1034 23.53 -28.37 0.60
CA GLY A 1034 23.53 -28.58 2.05
C GLY A 1034 22.31 -27.96 2.75
N ILE A 1035 22.39 -27.88 4.08
CA ILE A 1035 21.50 -27.10 4.94
C ILE A 1035 21.94 -25.63 4.87
N LEU A 1036 21.01 -24.74 4.51
CA LEU A 1036 21.20 -23.29 4.40
C LEU A 1036 20.21 -22.54 5.32
N THR A 1037 20.50 -21.27 5.56
CA THR A 1037 19.66 -20.29 6.28
C THR A 1037 19.82 -18.93 5.60
N PRO A 1038 18.89 -17.95 5.77
CA PRO A 1038 18.92 -16.70 5.02
C PRO A 1038 19.89 -15.65 5.62
N MET A 1039 21.14 -16.05 5.82
CA MET A 1039 22.20 -15.21 6.39
C MET A 1039 23.28 -14.81 5.38
N THR A 1040 23.22 -15.31 4.14
CA THR A 1040 24.15 -14.91 3.07
C THR A 1040 23.51 -13.84 2.17
N PRO A 1041 24.28 -12.86 1.63
CA PRO A 1041 23.72 -11.73 0.87
C PRO A 1041 22.86 -12.15 -0.32
N ASN A 1042 23.28 -13.17 -1.06
CA ASN A 1042 22.55 -13.69 -2.22
C ASN A 1042 21.17 -14.29 -1.87
N ILE A 1043 20.92 -14.60 -0.59
CA ILE A 1043 19.60 -14.97 -0.08
C ILE A 1043 18.91 -13.73 0.49
N TYR A 1044 19.54 -13.02 1.44
CA TYR A 1044 18.84 -11.97 2.20
C TYR A 1044 18.54 -10.71 1.38
N GLU A 1045 19.39 -10.29 0.45
CA GLU A 1045 19.18 -9.07 -0.35
C GLU A 1045 17.90 -9.24 -1.19
N LYS A 1046 17.88 -10.25 -2.07
CA LYS A 1046 16.69 -10.59 -2.88
C LYS A 1046 15.46 -10.95 -2.06
N SER A 1047 15.63 -11.56 -0.88
CA SER A 1047 14.49 -11.90 -0.03
C SER A 1047 13.83 -10.66 0.55
N LEU A 1048 14.64 -9.66 0.97
CA LEU A 1048 14.11 -8.40 1.49
C LEU A 1048 13.47 -7.57 0.36
N ASP A 1049 14.09 -7.51 -0.82
CA ASP A 1049 13.51 -6.82 -2.00
C ASP A 1049 12.10 -7.36 -2.32
N LEU A 1050 11.95 -8.69 -2.40
CA LEU A 1050 10.67 -9.35 -2.69
C LEU A 1050 9.66 -9.28 -1.52
N LEU A 1051 10.12 -9.12 -0.28
CA LEU A 1051 9.25 -8.86 0.88
C LEU A 1051 8.75 -7.41 0.89
N GLU A 1052 9.56 -6.46 0.43
CA GLU A 1052 9.16 -5.06 0.24
C GLU A 1052 8.14 -4.89 -0.90
N GLU A 1053 8.25 -5.66 -1.99
CA GLU A 1053 7.20 -5.74 -3.04
C GLU A 1053 5.83 -6.20 -2.48
N GLU A 1054 5.82 -7.10 -1.50
CA GLU A 1054 4.60 -7.52 -0.75
C GLU A 1054 4.19 -6.54 0.37
N GLY A 1055 4.91 -5.43 0.55
CA GLY A 1055 4.64 -4.42 1.58
C GLY A 1055 5.14 -4.77 2.99
N LEU A 1056 5.98 -5.80 3.15
CA LEU A 1056 6.55 -6.24 4.43
C LEU A 1056 7.88 -5.51 4.73
N VAL A 1057 7.83 -4.18 4.73
CA VAL A 1057 8.99 -3.27 4.79
C VAL A 1057 9.54 -3.10 6.21
N PHE A 1058 10.87 -3.04 6.36
CA PHE A 1058 11.54 -2.60 7.58
C PHE A 1058 11.84 -1.09 7.51
N ASP A 1059 11.32 -0.31 8.48
CA ASP A 1059 11.74 1.07 8.70
C ASP A 1059 13.14 1.07 9.37
N GLU A 1060 14.17 1.41 8.59
CA GLU A 1060 15.58 1.46 9.02
C GLU A 1060 16.04 2.91 9.28
N PHE A 1061 16.66 3.16 10.45
CA PHE A 1061 17.23 4.46 10.85
C PHE A 1061 18.63 4.28 11.44
N CYS A 1062 19.56 5.22 11.18
CA CYS A 1062 20.90 5.22 11.77
C CYS A 1062 21.25 6.57 12.41
N THR A 1063 21.60 6.56 13.70
CA THR A 1063 22.16 7.72 14.41
C THR A 1063 23.69 7.64 14.46
N VAL A 1064 24.37 8.54 13.75
CA VAL A 1064 25.84 8.63 13.73
C VAL A 1064 26.34 9.57 14.83
N ILE A 1065 27.20 9.06 15.71
CA ILE A 1065 27.83 9.80 16.81
C ILE A 1065 29.34 9.89 16.52
N LYS A 1066 29.81 11.08 16.15
CA LYS A 1066 31.23 11.36 15.88
C LYS A 1066 31.98 11.69 17.19
N PRO A 1067 33.29 11.39 17.29
CA PRO A 1067 34.09 11.55 18.51
C PRO A 1067 34.44 13.01 18.87
#